data_AF-A0A538PZ31-F1
#
_entry.id   AF-A0A538PZ31-F1
#
_cell.length_a   1.000
_cell.length_b   1.000
_cell.length_c   1.000
_cell.angle_alpha   90.00
_cell.angle_beta   90.00
_cell.angle_gamma   90.00
#
_symmetry.space_group_name_H-M   'P 1'
#
loop_
_entity.id
_entity.type
_entity.pdbx_description
1 polymer ?
#
loop_
_entity_poly.entity_id
_entity_poly.type
_entity_poly.pdbx_seq_one_letter_code
_entity_poly.pdbx_strand_id
1 'polypeptide(L)'
;MNNAWIDEVAEPRPTLHFQDDKRELGFLADLPYTSAVHRKGIVRVVIERAERADLADRSDLEIQRDVARRLFACRPLCTDFDDIQVLTGQLIQVRAEVEIGTVDDAEGVLSAIYQALSEHVSPSVRFSTLAELLAAGKPADEIFDGPALDHGFLDSGALEALRRRDAIHISDLIREIMSIPGVRAVRSIAVSADGGSPEPWSLSLDANRTPRLDLQGTSIVLMKGRLAARLDTSRILDALIARRAQAVRRQRSPGHRDFVLPVGRDRSVARYRSIQHQFPAIYGIGPAGLPDSAPERRRAQAKQLKAYLLFFDQLLASYFAQLSCTGSLFSFHEPDPRTYFTQMVDDDALGLSDIRIVDDATHREHLQDIAEDKASAATLSSRKNRFLNHLMARFAEQFTDYSLALLGAASREPRADRDRIVADKQAFLQHYPRISSARGTGADLLSPAGEADVSGLQERIQRRLGLSAEAGERTFLIEHVLLTPMSQDHIPPGRLDRQIPVLTDVVSRDPYSLQLSIVFPAWRGRLRQGADGVHDLRAFFEHTVREETPAHLTPFVHWLDETKWPLFESAYEQWRDAHQHHRAMKLGLEPVSDPGSLRVRDARDRLIDLLGLGQTYPLRDLPVGDDRFTVPLDQTARIPIERSQRGVIYELRGDGDGALVTAEGTGETIFLQTPPMRVDTTFRILARKLATTREAYLLAQPAVKVGLDVNLRARIVNAELLDPSVKTATDQAARILAWGASVRVQIDHSQEGVDYHLLQIVGGAERRLSDDVRGNLGDIVLSGEPVHEDLELRIRATKQFDPSEHRETQTDLLEIALPLEVQARADLAVAVEPSSVIDFDAEATVRIDSTQVDATYSLYLRTVSDRDFVFDTAVAGLLAADVDGEPRVHVVRPPQPPIWEELDGFRPVGTPVSGNGGALRLPLSPLRDDAVILIRAQKEHRQDAAIIASSVQLAQAALILVRPDPRPAVEVSVVMDGGRTDGTLEITGGQAGVFYEVRRDPDGPPLGLPAYFHKTDERDAAANKGIGADPSYGLQINLDLAISRGTQWTATTPAELAATPPLPPLLATEPLDAGTTLYFRAIKAHTRATARLSRTARIEQVPQIAAVPAAVRSGSAVTVVVRASVVGDRYQLTQDGQPVGPARDGDGGALVFSTAPVSPSTRFQMLVTHPGEPGIPVRRAVRVNPAPPTPR
;
A
#
# COMPACT_ATOMS: atom_id res chain seq x y z
N MET A 1 -20.07 6.08 1.89
CA MET A 1 -21.38 5.65 1.35
C MET A 1 -22.46 6.24 2.23
N ASN A 2 -23.62 6.56 1.67
CA ASN A 2 -24.79 7.01 2.44
C ASN A 2 -25.68 5.81 2.78
N ASN A 3 -25.99 4.99 1.76
CA ASN A 3 -26.74 3.75 1.89
C ASN A 3 -26.27 2.70 0.84
N ALA A 4 -26.68 1.45 1.00
CA ALA A 4 -26.46 0.39 0.02
C ALA A 4 -27.58 -0.66 0.10
N TRP A 5 -27.91 -1.26 -1.03
CA TRP A 5 -28.93 -2.31 -1.14
C TRP A 5 -28.34 -3.55 -1.81
N ILE A 6 -28.84 -4.72 -1.40
CA ILE A 6 -28.47 -6.01 -1.94
C ILE A 6 -29.74 -6.65 -2.48
N ASP A 7 -29.81 -6.82 -3.80
CA ASP A 7 -30.97 -7.38 -4.49
C ASP A 7 -30.64 -8.78 -5.02
N GLU A 8 -31.57 -9.73 -4.90
CA GLU A 8 -31.44 -11.01 -5.60
C GLU A 8 -31.63 -10.82 -7.11
N VAL A 9 -30.75 -11.42 -7.90
CA VAL A 9 -30.82 -11.34 -9.36
C VAL A 9 -31.80 -12.41 -9.85
N ALA A 10 -32.99 -11.98 -10.27
CA ALA A 10 -34.06 -12.89 -10.71
C ALA A 10 -33.69 -13.73 -11.95
N GLU A 11 -32.88 -13.17 -12.86
CA GLU A 11 -32.42 -13.83 -14.08
C GLU A 11 -30.89 -13.63 -14.27
N PRO A 12 -30.07 -14.43 -13.56
CA PRO A 12 -28.63 -14.30 -13.64
C PRO A 12 -28.13 -14.70 -15.03
N ARG A 13 -27.23 -13.92 -15.63
CA ARG A 13 -26.64 -14.23 -16.95
C ARG A 13 -25.40 -15.11 -16.80
N PRO A 14 -25.12 -16.03 -17.75
CA PRO A 14 -25.99 -16.44 -18.87
C PRO A 14 -27.21 -17.26 -18.39
N THR A 15 -28.33 -17.15 -19.10
CA THR A 15 -29.55 -17.93 -18.80
C THR A 15 -29.34 -19.41 -19.07
N LEU A 16 -29.81 -20.27 -18.16
CA LEU A 16 -29.69 -21.73 -18.25
C LEU A 16 -31.06 -22.39 -18.42
N HIS A 17 -31.09 -23.43 -19.24
CA HIS A 17 -32.26 -24.24 -19.51
C HIS A 17 -31.94 -25.72 -19.26
N PHE A 18 -32.84 -26.40 -18.57
CA PHE A 18 -32.77 -27.84 -18.30
C PHE A 18 -33.66 -28.60 -19.27
N GLN A 19 -33.11 -29.59 -19.98
CA GLN A 19 -33.81 -30.53 -20.86
C GLN A 19 -34.19 -31.78 -20.06
N ASP A 20 -35.49 -31.96 -19.81
CA ASP A 20 -36.01 -33.00 -18.91
C ASP A 20 -35.79 -34.43 -19.46
N ASP A 21 -35.90 -34.63 -20.77
CA ASP A 21 -35.81 -35.94 -21.44
C ASP A 21 -34.38 -36.50 -21.49
N LYS A 22 -33.39 -35.61 -21.62
CA LYS A 22 -31.96 -35.97 -21.70
C LYS A 22 -31.18 -35.73 -20.43
N ARG A 23 -31.78 -35.06 -19.43
CA ARG A 23 -31.11 -34.57 -18.22
C ARG A 23 -29.88 -33.73 -18.53
N GLU A 24 -30.05 -32.79 -19.46
CA GLU A 24 -28.99 -31.91 -19.95
C GLU A 24 -29.25 -30.46 -19.54
N LEU A 25 -28.18 -29.72 -19.27
CA LEU A 25 -28.21 -28.29 -18.98
C LEU A 25 -27.51 -27.52 -20.09
N GLY A 26 -28.18 -26.55 -20.69
CA GLY A 26 -27.65 -25.78 -21.81
C GLY A 26 -28.12 -24.32 -21.83
N PHE A 27 -27.64 -23.56 -22.80
CA PHE A 27 -28.01 -22.14 -22.99
C PHE A 27 -29.22 -21.94 -23.92
N LEU A 28 -29.59 -22.95 -24.70
CA LEU A 28 -30.77 -22.87 -25.58
C LEU A 28 -32.01 -23.49 -24.96
N ALA A 29 -33.14 -22.84 -25.19
CA ALA A 29 -34.46 -23.43 -24.99
C ALA A 29 -34.84 -24.27 -26.23
N ASP A 30 -35.17 -25.53 -26.00
CA ASP A 30 -35.70 -26.48 -26.99
C ASP A 30 -37.09 -26.92 -26.49
N LEU A 31 -38.09 -26.07 -26.76
CA LEU A 31 -39.46 -26.26 -26.30
C LEU A 31 -40.10 -27.45 -27.05
N PRO A 32 -40.92 -28.29 -26.39
CA PRO A 32 -41.54 -28.09 -25.07
C PRO A 32 -40.78 -28.70 -23.88
N TYR A 33 -39.66 -29.40 -24.08
CA TYR A 33 -39.00 -30.20 -23.05
C TYR A 33 -37.92 -29.45 -22.25
N THR A 34 -37.73 -28.16 -22.54
CA THR A 34 -36.86 -27.29 -21.75
C THR A 34 -37.60 -26.45 -20.75
N SER A 35 -37.04 -26.34 -19.55
CA SER A 35 -37.50 -25.44 -18.51
C SER A 35 -36.38 -24.51 -18.03
N ALA A 36 -36.68 -23.24 -17.75
CA ALA A 36 -35.67 -22.28 -17.28
C ALA A 36 -35.17 -22.65 -15.88
N VAL A 37 -33.87 -22.46 -15.64
CA VAL A 37 -33.24 -22.69 -14.33
C VAL A 37 -32.99 -21.35 -13.64
N HIS A 38 -33.74 -21.10 -12.56
CA HIS A 38 -33.63 -19.89 -11.75
C HIS A 38 -32.60 -20.09 -10.65
N ARG A 39 -31.36 -19.68 -10.93
CA ARG A 39 -30.25 -19.77 -9.98
C ARG A 39 -30.44 -18.79 -8.83
N LYS A 40 -30.71 -19.30 -7.63
CA LYS A 40 -30.72 -18.55 -6.36
C LYS A 40 -29.31 -18.37 -5.80
N GLY A 41 -29.15 -17.37 -4.95
CA GLY A 41 -27.87 -17.05 -4.30
C GLY A 41 -26.95 -16.16 -5.15
N ILE A 42 -27.47 -15.54 -6.21
CA ILE A 42 -26.73 -14.54 -6.98
C ILE A 42 -27.35 -13.18 -6.68
N VAL A 43 -26.54 -12.25 -6.18
CA VAL A 43 -27.01 -10.94 -5.73
C VAL A 43 -26.28 -9.81 -6.45
N ARG A 44 -26.97 -8.68 -6.61
CA ARG A 44 -26.42 -7.41 -7.09
C ARG A 44 -26.34 -6.44 -5.93
N VAL A 45 -25.22 -5.72 -5.83
CA VAL A 45 -25.04 -4.68 -4.82
C VAL A 45 -25.11 -3.32 -5.47
N VAL A 46 -25.93 -2.45 -4.90
CA VAL A 46 -26.19 -1.10 -5.40
C VAL A 46 -25.85 -0.10 -4.31
N ILE A 47 -25.00 0.87 -4.61
CA ILE A 47 -24.39 1.77 -3.63
C ILE A 47 -24.82 3.21 -3.88
N GLU A 48 -25.32 3.85 -2.83
CA GLU A 48 -25.52 5.29 -2.79
C GLU A 48 -24.27 5.99 -2.23
N ARG A 49 -23.64 6.82 -3.07
CA ARG A 49 -22.49 7.63 -2.67
C ARG A 49 -22.93 8.80 -1.79
N ALA A 50 -22.23 9.00 -0.69
CA ALA A 50 -22.42 10.17 0.19
C ALA A 50 -21.71 11.40 -0.39
N GLU A 51 -22.31 12.58 -0.23
CA GLU A 51 -21.71 13.86 -0.62
C GLU A 51 -20.76 14.35 0.47
N ARG A 52 -19.50 13.95 0.35
CA ARG A 52 -18.44 14.37 1.25
C ARG A 52 -17.26 14.92 0.45
N ALA A 53 -16.65 16.00 0.95
CA ALA A 53 -15.50 16.63 0.32
C ALA A 53 -14.30 15.66 0.18
N ASP A 54 -14.10 14.76 1.14
CA ASP A 54 -13.04 13.74 1.11
C ASP A 54 -13.30 12.59 0.12
N LEU A 55 -14.53 12.49 -0.39
CA LEU A 55 -14.88 11.53 -1.44
C LEU A 55 -14.92 12.20 -2.81
N ALA A 56 -14.83 13.53 -2.94
CA ALA A 56 -15.05 14.25 -4.20
C ALA A 56 -14.07 13.81 -5.30
N ASP A 57 -12.79 13.61 -4.93
CA ASP A 57 -11.72 13.26 -5.87
C ASP A 57 -11.62 11.75 -6.15
N ARG A 58 -12.40 10.92 -5.44
CA ARG A 58 -12.40 9.47 -5.63
C ARG A 58 -13.23 9.06 -6.84
N SER A 59 -12.64 8.23 -7.70
CA SER A 59 -13.34 7.62 -8.83
C SER A 59 -14.36 6.57 -8.37
N ASP A 60 -15.42 6.34 -9.15
CA ASP A 60 -16.40 5.29 -8.84
C ASP A 60 -15.76 3.90 -8.84
N LEU A 61 -14.74 3.68 -9.69
CA LEU A 61 -13.98 2.44 -9.74
C LEU A 61 -13.21 2.18 -8.44
N GLU A 62 -12.59 3.20 -7.84
CA GLU A 62 -11.95 3.06 -6.53
C GLU A 62 -12.94 2.69 -5.42
N ILE A 63 -14.14 3.29 -5.45
CA ILE A 63 -15.19 2.97 -4.49
C ILE A 63 -15.65 1.52 -4.69
N GLN A 64 -15.91 1.11 -5.93
CA GLN A 64 -16.28 -0.27 -6.28
C GLN A 64 -15.23 -1.27 -5.79
N ARG A 65 -13.94 -0.98 -5.99
CA ARG A 65 -12.83 -1.83 -5.52
C ARG A 65 -12.82 -1.99 -4.00
N ASP A 66 -13.01 -0.91 -3.25
CA ASP A 66 -13.05 -0.98 -1.78
C ASP A 66 -14.28 -1.74 -1.28
N VAL A 67 -15.44 -1.53 -1.91
CA VAL A 67 -16.67 -2.27 -1.58
C VAL A 67 -16.47 -3.75 -1.86
N ALA A 68 -15.91 -4.09 -3.02
CA ALA A 68 -15.67 -5.47 -3.41
C ALA A 68 -14.80 -6.18 -2.37
N ARG A 69 -13.66 -5.60 -1.98
CA ARG A 69 -12.81 -6.17 -0.93
C ARG A 69 -13.59 -6.42 0.37
N ARG A 70 -14.43 -5.47 0.79
CA ARG A 70 -15.22 -5.62 2.02
C ARG A 70 -16.31 -6.69 1.90
N LEU A 71 -17.02 -6.74 0.76
CA LEU A 71 -18.08 -7.71 0.52
C LEU A 71 -17.54 -9.13 0.45
N PHE A 72 -16.44 -9.36 -0.27
CA PHE A 72 -15.86 -10.69 -0.42
C PHE A 72 -15.23 -11.21 0.90
N ALA A 73 -14.65 -10.34 1.71
CA ALA A 73 -14.18 -10.68 3.06
C ALA A 73 -15.32 -11.10 4.03
N CYS A 74 -16.58 -10.78 3.70
CA CYS A 74 -17.75 -11.13 4.51
C CYS A 74 -18.83 -11.86 3.69
N ARG A 75 -18.44 -12.52 2.59
CA ARG A 75 -19.39 -13.12 1.65
C ARG A 75 -20.23 -14.20 2.33
N PRO A 76 -21.56 -14.19 2.21
CA PRO A 76 -22.38 -15.29 2.71
C PRO A 76 -22.12 -16.60 1.96
N LEU A 77 -22.25 -17.72 2.66
CA LEU A 77 -22.10 -19.05 2.09
C LEU A 77 -23.17 -19.31 1.00
N CYS A 78 -22.78 -19.99 -0.06
CA CYS A 78 -23.58 -20.27 -1.26
C CYS A 78 -24.19 -19.02 -1.91
N THR A 79 -23.59 -17.84 -1.70
CA THR A 79 -24.00 -16.57 -2.32
C THR A 79 -22.86 -15.92 -3.09
N ASP A 80 -23.08 -15.44 -4.30
CA ASP A 80 -22.07 -14.71 -5.09
C ASP A 80 -22.58 -13.34 -5.56
N PHE A 81 -21.65 -12.41 -5.76
CA PHE A 81 -21.94 -11.05 -6.23
C PHE A 81 -21.81 -10.99 -7.75
N ASP A 82 -22.92 -10.74 -8.46
CA ASP A 82 -22.93 -10.60 -9.91
C ASP A 82 -22.29 -9.28 -10.35
N ASP A 83 -22.75 -8.19 -9.73
CA ASP A 83 -22.37 -6.82 -10.04
C ASP A 83 -22.40 -5.91 -8.79
N ILE A 84 -21.51 -4.91 -8.79
CA ILE A 84 -21.35 -3.89 -7.74
C ILE A 84 -21.45 -2.52 -8.41
N GLN A 85 -22.61 -1.87 -8.28
CA GLN A 85 -22.93 -0.64 -8.98
C GLN A 85 -22.89 0.56 -8.04
N VAL A 86 -22.09 1.57 -8.37
CA VAL A 86 -22.17 2.90 -7.74
C VAL A 86 -23.15 3.74 -8.55
N LEU A 87 -24.26 4.14 -7.93
CA LEU A 87 -25.30 4.89 -8.62
C LEU A 87 -24.93 6.37 -8.75
N THR A 88 -25.29 6.95 -9.89
CA THR A 88 -25.15 8.39 -10.12
C THR A 88 -26.29 9.15 -9.44
N GLY A 89 -26.04 10.40 -9.05
CA GLY A 89 -27.04 11.26 -8.41
C GLY A 89 -28.11 11.73 -9.40
N GLN A 90 -29.38 11.70 -8.99
CA GLN A 90 -30.51 12.37 -9.63
C GLN A 90 -30.85 13.61 -8.81
N LEU A 91 -30.61 14.79 -9.37
CA LEU A 91 -30.73 16.05 -8.63
C LEU A 91 -32.20 16.47 -8.54
N ILE A 92 -32.73 16.52 -7.34
CA ILE A 92 -34.11 16.87 -7.01
C ILE A 92 -34.13 18.32 -6.54
N GLN A 93 -34.92 19.16 -7.19
CA GLN A 93 -35.09 20.56 -6.82
C GLN A 93 -36.48 20.78 -6.27
N VAL A 94 -36.58 21.50 -5.16
CA VAL A 94 -37.86 21.89 -4.56
C VAL A 94 -38.04 23.40 -4.69
N ARG A 95 -39.22 23.83 -5.13
CA ARG A 95 -39.64 25.23 -5.09
C ARG A 95 -40.86 25.36 -4.21
N ALA A 96 -40.77 26.10 -3.12
CA ALA A 96 -41.89 26.23 -2.19
C ALA A 96 -42.01 27.62 -1.55
N GLU A 97 -43.25 28.04 -1.31
CA GLU A 97 -43.59 29.18 -0.46
C GLU A 97 -44.17 28.67 0.86
N VAL A 98 -43.53 29.01 1.98
CA VAL A 98 -43.87 28.49 3.31
C VAL A 98 -44.26 29.64 4.23
N GLU A 99 -45.49 29.61 4.75
CA GLU A 99 -45.98 30.53 5.77
C GLU A 99 -45.43 30.15 7.14
N ILE A 100 -44.78 31.09 7.81
CA ILE A 100 -44.27 30.95 9.18
C ILE A 100 -45.09 31.76 10.18
N GLY A 101 -45.14 31.30 11.43
CA GLY A 101 -45.77 31.98 12.55
C GLY A 101 -44.92 33.13 13.12
N THR A 102 -45.07 33.37 14.41
CA THR A 102 -44.09 34.19 15.15
C THR A 102 -42.98 33.27 15.62
N VAL A 103 -41.80 33.44 15.05
CA VAL A 103 -40.58 32.65 15.34
C VAL A 103 -39.46 33.61 15.70
N ASP A 104 -38.61 33.21 16.64
CA ASP A 104 -37.46 34.01 17.10
C ASP A 104 -36.25 33.87 16.17
N ASP A 105 -36.16 32.76 15.41
CA ASP A 105 -35.07 32.44 14.48
C ASP A 105 -35.61 31.90 13.14
N ALA A 106 -35.77 32.78 12.16
CA ALA A 106 -36.21 32.41 10.81
C ALA A 106 -35.12 31.70 9.99
N GLU A 107 -33.84 31.95 10.28
CA GLU A 107 -32.72 31.26 9.61
C GLU A 107 -32.67 29.80 10.05
N GLY A 108 -32.89 29.53 11.34
CA GLY A 108 -33.01 28.19 11.91
C GLY A 108 -34.19 27.40 11.32
N VAL A 109 -35.35 28.03 11.13
CA VAL A 109 -36.49 27.38 10.45
C VAL A 109 -36.15 27.02 9.00
N LEU A 110 -35.53 27.93 8.25
CA LEU A 110 -35.11 27.63 6.87
C LEU A 110 -34.08 26.48 6.82
N SER A 111 -33.10 26.49 7.73
CA SER A 111 -32.11 25.41 7.85
C SER A 111 -32.75 24.06 8.17
N ALA A 112 -33.74 24.05 9.08
CA ALA A 112 -34.51 22.86 9.42
C ALA A 112 -35.32 22.33 8.23
N ILE A 113 -35.89 23.21 7.39
CA ILE A 113 -36.60 22.82 6.16
C ILE A 113 -35.65 22.13 5.18
N TYR A 114 -34.50 22.73 4.88
CA TYR A 114 -33.50 22.10 4.00
C TYR A 114 -33.01 20.76 4.55
N GLN A 115 -32.83 20.65 5.86
CA GLN A 115 -32.42 19.40 6.50
C GLN A 115 -33.52 18.32 6.38
N ALA A 116 -34.78 18.66 6.68
CA ALA A 116 -35.91 17.73 6.58
C ALA A 116 -36.14 17.26 5.15
N LEU A 117 -36.07 18.16 4.17
CA LEU A 117 -36.18 17.82 2.75
C LEU A 117 -35.04 16.90 2.32
N SER A 118 -33.80 17.21 2.71
CA SER A 118 -32.63 16.40 2.36
C SER A 118 -32.74 14.98 2.94
N GLU A 119 -33.11 14.85 4.21
CA GLU A 119 -33.28 13.56 4.88
C GLU A 119 -34.46 12.77 4.31
N HIS A 120 -35.52 13.46 3.87
CA HIS A 120 -36.66 12.81 3.25
C HIS A 120 -36.33 12.30 1.83
N VAL A 121 -35.60 13.09 1.03
CA VAL A 121 -35.21 12.73 -0.34
C VAL A 121 -34.16 11.62 -0.34
N SER A 122 -33.17 11.70 0.54
CA SER A 122 -32.06 10.75 0.69
C SER A 122 -31.82 10.49 2.19
N PRO A 123 -32.53 9.52 2.77
CA PRO A 123 -32.36 9.16 4.18
C PRO A 123 -30.97 8.65 4.49
N SER A 124 -30.41 9.08 5.61
CA SER A 124 -29.07 8.69 6.06
C SER A 124 -29.13 7.54 7.07
N VAL A 125 -28.16 6.62 6.98
CA VAL A 125 -28.04 5.52 7.94
C VAL A 125 -27.41 6.04 9.24
N ARG A 126 -28.18 6.02 10.34
CA ARG A 126 -27.76 6.52 11.65
C ARG A 126 -27.10 5.42 12.51
N PHE A 127 -25.90 5.70 13.00
CA PHE A 127 -25.20 4.85 13.97
C PHE A 127 -25.38 5.35 15.42
N SER A 128 -25.93 4.50 16.28
CA SER A 128 -26.12 4.75 17.72
C SER A 128 -24.97 4.19 18.55
N THR A 129 -24.77 4.72 19.75
CA THR A 129 -23.81 4.16 20.73
C THR A 129 -24.48 3.12 21.62
N LEU A 130 -23.69 2.23 22.24
CA LEU A 130 -24.20 1.30 23.25
C LEU A 130 -24.98 2.03 24.36
N ALA A 131 -24.45 3.16 24.84
CA ALA A 131 -25.08 3.95 25.89
C ALA A 131 -26.44 4.55 25.46
N GLU A 132 -26.56 5.03 24.22
CA GLU A 132 -27.82 5.57 23.68
C GLU A 132 -28.89 4.49 23.59
N LEU A 133 -28.55 3.29 23.11
CA LEU A 133 -29.51 2.19 22.98
C LEU A 133 -29.92 1.59 24.33
N LEU A 134 -28.97 1.47 25.27
CA LEU A 134 -29.27 1.07 26.65
C LEU A 134 -30.18 2.11 27.35
N ALA A 135 -29.92 3.40 27.16
CA ALA A 135 -30.77 4.47 27.69
C ALA A 135 -32.17 4.49 27.04
N ALA A 136 -32.28 4.03 25.79
CA ALA A 136 -33.55 3.80 25.11
C ALA A 136 -34.29 2.53 25.59
N GLY A 137 -33.72 1.77 26.53
CA GLY A 137 -34.32 0.58 27.12
C GLY A 137 -34.18 -0.69 26.29
N LYS A 138 -33.34 -0.67 25.24
CA LYS A 138 -33.05 -1.89 24.47
C LYS A 138 -32.18 -2.85 25.26
N PRO A 139 -32.50 -4.14 25.29
CA PRO A 139 -31.68 -5.13 25.95
C PRO A 139 -30.44 -5.46 25.11
N ALA A 140 -29.39 -5.96 25.75
CA ALA A 140 -28.10 -6.18 25.10
C ALA A 140 -28.18 -7.20 23.94
N ASP A 141 -28.98 -8.26 24.09
CA ASP A 141 -29.22 -9.24 23.03
C ASP A 141 -29.82 -8.62 21.76
N GLU A 142 -30.72 -7.63 21.88
CA GLU A 142 -31.23 -6.88 20.72
C GLU A 142 -30.17 -5.92 20.14
N ILE A 143 -29.36 -5.30 21.00
CA ILE A 143 -28.32 -4.34 20.55
C ILE A 143 -27.21 -5.04 19.77
N PHE A 144 -26.78 -6.22 20.24
CA PHE A 144 -25.73 -7.02 19.61
C PHE A 144 -26.30 -7.99 18.56
N ASP A 145 -27.57 -7.87 18.19
CA ASP A 145 -28.18 -8.62 17.10
C ASP A 145 -27.73 -8.04 15.75
N GLY A 146 -26.74 -8.70 15.13
CA GLY A 146 -26.17 -8.30 13.85
C GLY A 146 -24.63 -8.38 13.80
N PRO A 147 -24.00 -7.86 12.74
CA PRO A 147 -22.56 -7.87 12.61
C PRO A 147 -21.89 -6.90 13.60
N ALA A 148 -20.65 -7.19 13.98
CA ALA A 148 -19.83 -6.24 14.72
C ALA A 148 -19.46 -5.04 13.83
N LEU A 149 -19.77 -3.84 14.30
CA LEU A 149 -19.64 -2.60 13.52
C LEU A 149 -18.64 -1.62 14.17
N ASP A 150 -17.79 -1.01 13.33
CA ASP A 150 -16.76 -0.07 13.80
C ASP A 150 -17.27 1.32 14.14
N HIS A 151 -18.49 1.66 13.78
CA HIS A 151 -19.01 3.04 13.90
C HIS A 151 -20.18 3.16 14.87
N GLY A 152 -20.45 2.12 15.66
CA GLY A 152 -21.59 2.02 16.56
C GLY A 152 -22.60 0.99 16.05
N PHE A 153 -23.82 1.04 16.56
CA PHE A 153 -24.88 0.07 16.28
C PHE A 153 -25.90 0.63 15.30
N LEU A 154 -26.42 -0.25 14.45
CA LEU A 154 -27.56 0.04 13.61
C LEU A 154 -28.81 -0.53 14.28
N ASP A 155 -29.87 0.26 14.30
CA ASP A 155 -31.18 -0.23 14.71
C ASP A 155 -31.80 -1.00 13.54
N SER A 156 -32.04 -2.30 13.70
CA SER A 156 -32.55 -3.17 12.63
C SER A 156 -33.90 -2.69 12.08
N GLY A 157 -34.82 -2.26 12.95
CA GLY A 157 -36.12 -1.76 12.54
C GLY A 157 -36.03 -0.43 11.78
N ALA A 158 -35.12 0.45 12.19
CA ALA A 158 -34.84 1.69 11.47
C ALA A 158 -34.20 1.41 10.10
N LEU A 159 -33.29 0.44 10.02
CA LEU A 159 -32.62 0.06 8.77
C LEU A 159 -33.60 -0.58 7.77
N GLU A 160 -34.49 -1.47 8.22
CA GLU A 160 -35.53 -2.10 7.38
C GLU A 160 -36.52 -1.09 6.79
N ALA A 161 -36.75 0.03 7.49
CA ALA A 161 -37.60 1.12 7.00
C ALA A 161 -36.94 1.93 5.87
N LEU A 162 -35.61 1.85 5.70
CA LEU A 162 -34.85 2.57 4.66
C LEU A 162 -34.91 1.84 3.30
N ARG A 163 -36.12 1.59 2.82
CA ARG A 163 -36.34 1.03 1.49
C ARG A 163 -36.06 2.06 0.41
N ARG A 164 -35.51 1.59 -0.70
CA ARG A 164 -35.34 2.40 -1.90
C ARG A 164 -36.71 2.84 -2.42
N ARG A 165 -36.85 4.12 -2.74
CA ARG A 165 -38.11 4.72 -3.20
C ARG A 165 -38.15 4.79 -4.71
N ASP A 166 -39.32 4.51 -5.28
CA ASP A 166 -39.56 4.61 -6.73
C ASP A 166 -40.15 5.97 -7.13
N ALA A 167 -40.66 6.73 -6.17
CA ALA A 167 -41.23 8.07 -6.39
C ALA A 167 -41.11 8.95 -5.13
N ILE A 168 -41.12 10.27 -5.34
CA ILE A 168 -41.27 11.28 -4.29
C ILE A 168 -42.68 11.87 -4.38
N HIS A 169 -43.47 11.67 -3.33
CA HIS A 169 -44.81 12.25 -3.23
C HIS A 169 -44.74 13.62 -2.54
N ILE A 170 -45.35 14.62 -3.15
CA ILE A 170 -45.29 16.01 -2.67
C ILE A 170 -46.06 16.18 -1.36
N SER A 171 -47.11 15.37 -1.14
CA SER A 171 -47.83 15.31 0.13
C SER A 171 -46.94 14.94 1.31
N ASP A 172 -45.94 14.08 1.09
CA ASP A 172 -45.00 13.69 2.14
C ASP A 172 -44.03 14.82 2.46
N LEU A 173 -43.49 15.52 1.44
CA LEU A 173 -42.66 16.72 1.65
C LEU A 173 -43.42 17.82 2.40
N ILE A 174 -44.69 18.04 2.06
CA ILE A 174 -45.55 18.98 2.80
C ILE A 174 -45.66 18.55 4.26
N ARG A 175 -45.91 17.27 4.54
CA ARG A 175 -45.99 16.75 5.91
C ARG A 175 -44.69 16.99 6.68
N GLU A 176 -43.53 16.72 6.08
CA GLU A 176 -42.23 16.96 6.71
C GLU A 176 -42.00 18.44 6.99
N ILE A 177 -42.28 19.33 6.03
CA ILE A 177 -42.15 20.79 6.23
C ILE A 177 -43.10 21.28 7.33
N MET A 178 -44.35 20.82 7.33
CA MET A 178 -45.37 21.21 8.31
C MET A 178 -45.07 20.72 9.74
N SER A 179 -44.22 19.69 9.89
CA SER A 179 -43.81 19.17 11.20
C SER A 179 -42.80 20.07 11.92
N ILE A 180 -42.17 21.00 11.20
CA ILE A 180 -41.13 21.89 11.72
C ILE A 180 -41.76 22.97 12.61
N PRO A 181 -41.33 23.07 13.89
CA PRO A 181 -41.82 24.11 14.78
C PRO A 181 -41.64 25.51 14.17
N GLY A 182 -42.75 26.27 14.08
CA GLY A 182 -42.75 27.62 13.50
C GLY A 182 -43.34 27.71 12.09
N VAL A 183 -43.53 26.59 11.38
CA VAL A 183 -44.26 26.54 10.11
C VAL A 183 -45.77 26.51 10.36
N ARG A 184 -46.53 27.34 9.63
CA ARG A 184 -48.00 27.45 9.73
C ARG A 184 -48.72 26.83 8.53
N ALA A 185 -48.19 27.00 7.32
CA ALA A 185 -48.78 26.45 6.10
C ALA A 185 -47.73 26.37 4.98
N VAL A 186 -47.88 25.43 4.06
CA VAL A 186 -47.18 25.44 2.76
C VAL A 186 -48.17 25.99 1.72
N ARG A 187 -47.88 27.16 1.13
CA ARG A 187 -48.78 27.84 0.19
C ARG A 187 -48.72 27.25 -1.21
N SER A 188 -47.52 26.93 -1.65
CA SER A 188 -47.23 26.28 -2.92
C SER A 188 -45.96 25.46 -2.77
N ILE A 189 -45.91 24.33 -3.49
CA ILE A 189 -44.72 23.48 -3.60
C ILE A 189 -44.74 22.78 -4.95
N ALA A 190 -43.60 22.70 -5.59
CA ALA A 190 -43.40 21.90 -6.79
C ALA A 190 -42.00 21.28 -6.76
N VAL A 191 -41.85 20.12 -7.40
CA VAL A 191 -40.61 19.35 -7.39
C VAL A 191 -40.22 19.00 -8.82
N SER A 192 -38.94 19.12 -9.15
CA SER A 192 -38.39 18.73 -10.45
C SER A 192 -37.15 17.85 -10.27
N ALA A 193 -36.80 17.09 -11.31
CA ALA A 193 -35.52 16.38 -11.41
C ALA A 193 -34.65 17.00 -12.50
N ASP A 194 -33.34 17.13 -12.24
CA ASP A 194 -32.28 17.57 -13.15
C ASP A 194 -32.61 18.86 -13.94
N GLY A 195 -33.35 19.78 -13.33
CA GLY A 195 -33.76 21.05 -13.96
C GLY A 195 -34.93 20.93 -14.94
N GLY A 196 -35.61 19.78 -14.99
CA GLY A 196 -36.79 19.53 -15.81
C GLY A 196 -38.06 20.27 -15.35
N SER A 197 -39.19 19.93 -15.97
CA SER A 197 -40.48 20.54 -15.65
C SER A 197 -40.91 20.25 -14.21
N PRO A 198 -41.47 21.24 -13.48
CA PRO A 198 -41.98 21.03 -12.14
C PRO A 198 -43.23 20.15 -12.15
N GLU A 199 -43.19 19.06 -11.40
CA GLU A 199 -44.31 18.17 -11.16
C GLU A 199 -45.08 18.60 -9.88
N PRO A 200 -46.43 18.69 -9.91
CA PRO A 200 -47.22 19.18 -8.80
C PRO A 200 -47.70 18.11 -7.80
N TRP A 201 -47.68 16.81 -8.15
CA TRP A 201 -48.22 15.74 -7.29
C TRP A 201 -47.20 14.66 -6.90
N SER A 202 -46.47 14.11 -7.87
CA SER A 202 -45.49 13.04 -7.64
C SER A 202 -44.39 13.09 -8.69
N LEU A 203 -43.16 12.86 -8.27
CA LEU A 203 -42.00 12.76 -9.15
C LEU A 203 -41.49 11.32 -9.17
N SER A 204 -41.53 10.66 -10.33
CA SER A 204 -40.94 9.33 -10.51
C SER A 204 -39.42 9.38 -10.44
N LEU A 205 -38.81 8.40 -9.78
CA LEU A 205 -37.36 8.27 -9.64
C LEU A 205 -36.80 7.24 -10.62
N ASP A 206 -35.57 7.46 -11.07
CA ASP A 206 -34.86 6.52 -11.94
C ASP A 206 -34.28 5.36 -11.09
N ALA A 207 -34.66 4.13 -11.45
CA ALA A 207 -34.19 2.91 -10.80
C ALA A 207 -32.69 2.64 -10.96
N ASN A 208 -31.96 3.41 -11.78
CA ASN A 208 -30.50 3.35 -11.92
C ASN A 208 -29.78 4.58 -11.35
N ARG A 209 -30.49 5.44 -10.60
CA ARG A 209 -29.91 6.63 -9.96
C ARG A 209 -30.36 6.75 -8.50
N THR A 210 -29.70 7.61 -7.75
CA THR A 210 -30.07 7.92 -6.36
C THR A 210 -30.59 9.35 -6.28
N PRO A 211 -31.80 9.59 -5.75
CA PRO A 211 -32.33 10.94 -5.59
C PRO A 211 -31.47 11.73 -4.60
N ARG A 212 -31.20 13.00 -4.90
CA ARG A 212 -30.46 13.90 -4.01
C ARG A 212 -31.05 15.29 -4.07
N LEU A 213 -31.19 15.94 -2.91
CA LEU A 213 -31.64 17.32 -2.90
C LEU A 213 -30.53 18.24 -3.43
N ASP A 214 -30.80 18.91 -4.55
CA ASP A 214 -29.97 19.99 -5.05
C ASP A 214 -30.16 21.23 -4.18
N LEU A 215 -29.23 21.45 -3.24
CA LEU A 215 -29.31 22.57 -2.29
C LEU A 215 -29.23 23.93 -2.99
N GLN A 216 -28.48 24.03 -4.09
CA GLN A 216 -28.30 25.29 -4.82
C GLN A 216 -29.47 25.59 -5.76
N GLY A 217 -30.04 24.56 -6.40
CA GLY A 217 -31.21 24.68 -7.27
C GLY A 217 -32.56 24.72 -6.54
N THR A 218 -32.58 24.40 -5.24
CA THR A 218 -33.78 24.45 -4.40
C THR A 218 -34.05 25.86 -3.86
N SER A 219 -35.27 26.36 -4.07
CA SER A 219 -35.68 27.70 -3.67
C SER A 219 -36.87 27.66 -2.71
N ILE A 220 -36.63 28.00 -1.44
CA ILE A 220 -37.66 28.07 -0.40
C ILE A 220 -37.83 29.53 0.05
N VAL A 221 -39.05 30.06 -0.04
CA VAL A 221 -39.38 31.42 0.39
C VAL A 221 -40.23 31.37 1.65
N LEU A 222 -39.75 31.97 2.74
CA LEU A 222 -40.51 32.08 3.99
C LEU A 222 -41.38 33.35 3.99
N MET A 223 -42.66 33.20 4.33
CA MET A 223 -43.67 34.25 4.31
C MET A 223 -44.28 34.47 5.70
N LYS A 224 -44.52 35.72 6.08
CA LYS A 224 -45.37 36.09 7.23
C LYS A 224 -46.46 37.04 6.75
N GLY A 225 -47.67 36.53 6.54
CA GLY A 225 -48.76 37.26 5.90
C GLY A 225 -48.47 37.58 4.43
N ARG A 226 -48.15 38.83 4.10
CA ARG A 226 -47.76 39.22 2.73
C ARG A 226 -46.27 39.58 2.61
N LEU A 227 -45.51 39.45 3.69
CA LEU A 227 -44.10 39.83 3.75
C LEU A 227 -43.24 38.59 3.53
N ALA A 228 -42.35 38.63 2.52
CA ALA A 228 -41.30 37.64 2.33
C ALA A 228 -40.11 37.97 3.25
N ALA A 229 -39.62 36.96 4.00
CA ALA A 229 -38.42 37.10 4.79
C ALA A 229 -37.20 37.28 3.87
N ARG A 230 -36.40 38.31 4.12
CA ARG A 230 -35.12 38.52 3.42
C ARG A 230 -34.02 37.84 4.21
N LEU A 231 -33.67 36.62 3.80
CA LEU A 231 -32.62 35.81 4.41
C LEU A 231 -31.45 35.66 3.43
N ASP A 232 -30.24 35.59 3.97
CA ASP A 232 -29.07 35.21 3.17
C ASP A 232 -28.98 33.68 3.09
N THR A 233 -29.70 33.12 2.12
CA THR A 233 -29.78 31.67 1.91
C THR A 233 -28.40 31.07 1.62
N SER A 234 -27.50 31.80 0.96
CA SER A 234 -26.15 31.29 0.64
C SER A 234 -25.36 30.99 1.90
N ARG A 235 -25.31 31.94 2.83
CA ARG A 235 -24.65 31.79 4.13
C ARG A 235 -25.24 30.66 4.98
N ILE A 236 -26.57 30.48 4.94
CA ILE A 236 -27.26 29.42 5.68
C ILE A 236 -26.91 28.04 5.12
N LEU A 237 -26.88 27.92 3.79
CA LEU A 237 -26.49 26.68 3.11
C LEU A 237 -25.02 26.33 3.37
N ASP A 238 -24.11 27.32 3.30
CA ASP A 238 -22.69 27.12 3.63
C ASP A 238 -22.49 26.63 5.07
N ALA A 239 -23.21 27.22 6.03
CA ALA A 239 -23.18 26.79 7.42
C ALA A 239 -23.75 25.37 7.61
N LEU A 240 -24.80 25.01 6.88
CA LEU A 240 -25.38 23.65 6.90
C LEU A 240 -24.40 22.62 6.32
N ILE A 241 -23.75 22.93 5.20
CA ILE A 241 -22.73 22.09 4.57
C ILE A 241 -21.53 21.90 5.52
N ALA A 242 -21.02 22.98 6.12
CA ALA A 242 -19.92 22.93 7.08
C ALA A 242 -20.27 22.09 8.32
N ARG A 243 -21.49 22.23 8.85
CA ARG A 243 -21.97 21.45 10.00
C ARG A 243 -22.09 19.97 9.68
N ARG A 244 -22.56 19.62 8.47
CA ARG A 244 -22.58 18.24 7.97
C ARG A 244 -21.17 17.66 7.85
N ALA A 245 -20.22 18.41 7.32
CA ALA A 245 -18.83 17.98 7.21
C ALA A 245 -18.17 17.68 8.57
N GLN A 246 -18.52 18.44 9.63
CA GLN A 246 -17.96 18.26 10.98
C GLN A 246 -18.54 17.07 11.75
N ALA A 247 -19.80 16.68 11.50
CA ALA A 247 -20.47 15.58 12.21
C ALA A 247 -19.85 14.19 11.91
N VAL A 248 -19.10 14.08 10.83
CA VAL A 248 -18.65 12.82 10.23
C VAL A 248 -17.33 12.27 10.82
N ARG A 249 -16.67 13.02 11.72
CA ARG A 249 -15.26 12.78 12.11
C ARG A 249 -14.99 12.10 13.46
N ARG A 250 -15.95 11.38 14.07
CA ARG A 250 -15.68 10.72 15.37
C ARG A 250 -15.59 9.20 15.22
N GLN A 251 -14.37 8.69 15.05
CA GLN A 251 -14.08 7.33 15.50
C GLN A 251 -14.40 7.26 17.00
N ARG A 252 -15.44 6.52 17.35
CA ARG A 252 -15.92 6.42 18.73
C ARG A 252 -15.01 5.46 19.49
N SER A 253 -14.65 5.81 20.73
CA SER A 253 -13.79 4.98 21.58
C SER A 253 -14.44 3.62 21.90
N PRO A 254 -13.66 2.58 22.25
CA PRO A 254 -14.17 1.21 22.47
C PRO A 254 -15.33 1.10 23.47
N GLY A 255 -15.36 1.94 24.52
CA GLY A 255 -16.47 1.96 25.49
C GLY A 255 -17.83 2.42 24.94
N HIS A 256 -17.88 2.86 23.68
CA HIS A 256 -19.13 3.14 22.97
C HIS A 256 -19.63 1.95 22.13
N ARG A 257 -18.83 0.87 22.02
CA ARG A 257 -19.08 -0.29 21.14
C ARG A 257 -19.20 -1.61 21.88
N ASP A 258 -18.70 -1.70 23.11
CA ASP A 258 -18.78 -2.91 23.93
C ASP A 258 -18.78 -2.55 25.44
N PHE A 259 -19.14 -3.53 26.27
CA PHE A 259 -19.01 -3.41 27.72
C PHE A 259 -17.54 -3.38 28.12
N VAL A 260 -17.13 -2.30 28.78
CA VAL A 260 -15.79 -2.21 29.36
C VAL A 260 -15.75 -3.05 30.63
N LEU A 261 -15.09 -4.22 30.56
CA LEU A 261 -14.85 -5.03 31.75
C LEU A 261 -13.96 -4.26 32.74
N PRO A 262 -14.30 -4.24 34.04
CA PRO A 262 -13.48 -3.57 35.04
C PRO A 262 -12.14 -4.27 35.19
N VAL A 263 -11.06 -3.49 35.36
CA VAL A 263 -9.72 -4.04 35.58
C VAL A 263 -9.70 -4.84 36.88
N GLY A 264 -9.28 -6.11 36.80
CA GLY A 264 -9.13 -6.98 37.96
C GLY A 264 -8.04 -6.47 38.90
N ARG A 265 -8.24 -6.68 40.21
CA ARG A 265 -7.21 -6.42 41.24
C ARG A 265 -6.66 -7.75 41.74
N ASP A 266 -5.37 -8.01 41.47
CA ASP A 266 -4.68 -9.14 42.09
C ASP A 266 -4.58 -8.90 43.61
N ARG A 267 -5.10 -9.87 44.38
CA ARG A 267 -5.04 -9.88 45.84
C ARG A 267 -3.83 -10.67 46.36
N SER A 268 -3.03 -11.23 45.45
CA SER A 268 -1.87 -12.09 45.73
C SER A 268 -2.23 -13.23 46.68
N VAL A 269 -3.35 -13.90 46.40
CA VAL A 269 -3.92 -14.94 47.27
C VAL A 269 -3.02 -16.16 47.46
N ALA A 270 -1.99 -16.32 46.61
CA ALA A 270 -0.97 -17.35 46.79
C ALA A 270 -0.12 -17.13 48.05
N ARG A 271 0.00 -15.89 48.54
CA ARG A 271 0.88 -15.56 49.68
C ARG A 271 0.45 -16.32 50.93
N TYR A 272 1.33 -17.18 51.41
CA TYR A 272 1.14 -17.95 52.62
C TYR A 272 2.21 -17.59 53.67
N ARG A 273 1.80 -17.43 54.93
CA ARG A 273 2.69 -17.26 56.07
C ARG A 273 2.49 -18.43 57.02
N SER A 274 3.58 -19.16 57.30
CA SER A 274 3.55 -20.35 58.17
C SER A 274 2.91 -20.07 59.52
N ILE A 275 2.13 -21.03 60.04
CA ILE A 275 1.51 -20.94 61.36
C ILE A 275 2.56 -20.91 62.47
N GLN A 276 3.80 -21.34 62.19
CA GLN A 276 4.90 -21.34 63.16
C GLN A 276 5.25 -19.93 63.65
N HIS A 277 4.93 -18.87 62.87
CA HIS A 277 5.03 -17.47 63.32
C HIS A 277 4.02 -17.08 64.41
N GLN A 278 2.92 -17.83 64.53
CA GLN A 278 1.84 -17.55 65.48
C GLN A 278 2.07 -18.24 66.84
N PHE A 279 3.07 -19.13 66.94
CA PHE A 279 3.39 -19.79 68.19
C PHE A 279 4.13 -18.85 69.14
N PRO A 280 3.80 -18.88 70.45
CA PRO A 280 4.53 -18.10 71.44
C PRO A 280 6.04 -18.38 71.43
N ALA A 281 6.85 -17.37 71.71
CA ALA A 281 8.33 -17.47 71.65
C ALA A 281 8.91 -18.61 72.51
N ILE A 282 8.22 -19.00 73.60
CA ILE A 282 8.63 -20.11 74.48
C ILE A 282 8.79 -21.46 73.75
N TYR A 283 8.09 -21.65 72.63
CA TYR A 283 8.18 -22.86 71.82
C TYR A 283 9.49 -22.93 71.02
N GLY A 284 10.17 -21.81 70.78
CA GLY A 284 11.50 -21.76 70.13
C GLY A 284 11.48 -22.16 68.65
N ILE A 285 10.31 -22.09 68.00
CA ILE A 285 10.11 -22.47 66.60
C ILE A 285 9.92 -21.28 65.64
N GLY A 286 9.67 -20.08 66.18
CA GLY A 286 9.57 -18.85 65.39
C GLY A 286 10.94 -18.25 65.03
N PRO A 287 10.97 -17.05 64.41
CA PRO A 287 12.20 -16.42 63.91
C PRO A 287 13.28 -16.15 64.96
N ALA A 288 12.87 -15.92 66.22
CA ALA A 288 13.81 -15.73 67.33
C ALA A 288 14.58 -17.01 67.71
N GLY A 289 14.10 -18.18 67.28
CA GLY A 289 14.74 -19.46 67.54
C GLY A 289 14.88 -19.81 69.01
N LEU A 290 15.83 -20.69 69.30
CA LEU A 290 16.29 -21.01 70.65
C LEU A 290 17.64 -20.30 70.90
N PRO A 291 17.96 -19.91 72.14
CA PRO A 291 19.27 -19.35 72.46
C PRO A 291 20.38 -20.38 72.23
N ASP A 292 21.59 -19.91 71.93
CA ASP A 292 22.76 -20.79 71.69
C ASP A 292 23.10 -21.67 72.90
N SER A 293 22.69 -21.29 74.10
CA SER A 293 22.85 -22.08 75.32
C SER A 293 21.82 -23.21 75.49
N ALA A 294 20.84 -23.35 74.57
CA ALA A 294 19.80 -24.37 74.68
C ALA A 294 20.35 -25.81 74.54
N PRO A 295 19.99 -26.74 75.44
CA PRO A 295 20.42 -28.14 75.37
C PRO A 295 20.05 -28.83 74.05
N GLU A 296 20.85 -29.79 73.59
CA GLU A 296 20.60 -30.55 72.36
C GLU A 296 19.21 -31.18 72.32
N ARG A 297 18.75 -31.74 73.44
CA ARG A 297 17.39 -32.29 73.58
C ARG A 297 16.31 -31.24 73.30
N ARG A 298 16.49 -30.00 73.74
CA ARG A 298 15.52 -28.91 73.51
C ARG A 298 15.52 -28.46 72.04
N ARG A 299 16.71 -28.43 71.41
CA ARG A 299 16.88 -28.15 69.98
C ARG A 299 16.20 -29.24 69.13
N ALA A 300 16.38 -30.52 69.48
CA ALA A 300 15.72 -31.64 68.81
C ALA A 300 14.19 -31.60 68.96
N GLN A 301 13.67 -31.29 70.16
CA GLN A 301 12.22 -31.11 70.38
C GLN A 301 11.64 -29.95 69.56
N ALA A 302 12.37 -28.83 69.42
CA ALA A 302 11.94 -27.73 68.56
C ALA A 302 11.91 -28.14 67.09
N LYS A 303 12.95 -28.83 66.58
CA LYS A 303 12.96 -29.38 65.20
C LYS A 303 11.84 -30.39 64.97
N GLN A 304 11.55 -31.26 65.94
CA GLN A 304 10.44 -32.22 65.87
C GLN A 304 9.09 -31.51 65.78
N LEU A 305 8.87 -30.45 66.58
CA LEU A 305 7.66 -29.65 66.51
C LEU A 305 7.55 -28.88 65.19
N LYS A 306 8.65 -28.30 64.68
CA LYS A 306 8.67 -27.66 63.34
C LYS A 306 8.28 -28.65 62.25
N ALA A 307 8.86 -29.85 62.25
CA ALA A 307 8.53 -30.90 61.28
C ALA A 307 7.07 -31.36 61.38
N TYR A 308 6.53 -31.50 62.60
CA TYR A 308 5.12 -31.82 62.82
C TYR A 308 4.18 -30.73 62.26
N LEU A 309 4.49 -29.46 62.51
CA LEU A 309 3.68 -28.33 62.02
C LEU A 309 3.82 -28.13 60.51
N LEU A 310 4.99 -28.44 59.93
CA LEU A 310 5.25 -28.31 58.49
C LEU A 310 4.25 -29.12 57.65
N PHE A 311 3.79 -30.28 58.14
CA PHE A 311 2.74 -31.07 57.48
C PHE A 311 1.43 -30.27 57.31
N PHE A 312 0.99 -29.58 58.36
CA PHE A 312 -0.23 -28.76 58.32
C PHE A 312 -0.01 -27.47 57.54
N ASP A 313 1.15 -26.84 57.70
CA ASP A 313 1.54 -25.66 56.91
C ASP A 313 1.49 -25.99 55.41
N GLN A 314 1.99 -27.15 55.01
CA GLN A 314 2.04 -27.56 53.61
C GLN A 314 0.65 -27.77 53.00
N LEU A 315 -0.31 -28.33 53.76
CA LEU A 315 -1.71 -28.42 53.32
C LEU A 315 -2.34 -27.04 53.12
N LEU A 316 -2.09 -26.11 54.04
CA LEU A 316 -2.61 -24.74 53.94
C LEU A 316 -1.97 -23.99 52.77
N ALA A 317 -0.66 -24.09 52.61
CA ALA A 317 0.07 -23.48 51.51
C ALA A 317 -0.43 -24.00 50.16
N SER A 318 -0.55 -25.32 49.98
CA SER A 318 -1.11 -25.91 48.76
C SER A 318 -2.56 -25.49 48.51
N TYR A 319 -3.39 -25.29 49.54
CA TYR A 319 -4.73 -24.72 49.38
C TYR A 319 -4.70 -23.29 48.80
N PHE A 320 -3.83 -22.42 49.30
CA PHE A 320 -3.65 -21.06 48.74
C PHE A 320 -3.09 -21.09 47.32
N ALA A 321 -2.22 -22.06 47.00
CA ALA A 321 -1.73 -22.26 45.64
C ALA A 321 -2.88 -22.65 44.71
N GLN A 322 -3.70 -23.63 45.10
CA GLN A 322 -4.89 -24.03 44.34
C GLN A 322 -5.84 -22.86 44.10
N LEU A 323 -6.11 -22.05 45.13
CA LEU A 323 -6.98 -20.88 45.00
C LEU A 323 -6.40 -19.85 44.02
N SER A 324 -5.08 -19.62 44.06
CA SER A 324 -4.41 -18.68 43.15
C SER A 324 -4.48 -19.11 41.68
N CYS A 325 -4.52 -20.41 41.41
CA CYS A 325 -4.61 -20.97 40.06
C CYS A 325 -6.06 -21.18 39.58
N THR A 326 -7.07 -20.63 40.25
CA THR A 326 -8.47 -20.75 39.82
C THR A 326 -8.68 -20.21 38.39
N GLY A 327 -8.02 -19.11 38.04
CA GLY A 327 -8.05 -18.56 36.68
C GLY A 327 -7.52 -19.55 35.63
N SER A 328 -6.40 -20.20 35.93
CA SER A 328 -5.77 -21.24 35.11
C SER A 328 -6.66 -22.46 34.88
N LEU A 329 -7.42 -22.88 35.90
CA LEU A 329 -8.36 -24.00 35.78
C LEU A 329 -9.47 -23.76 34.76
N PHE A 330 -10.01 -22.54 34.75
CA PHE A 330 -11.05 -22.10 33.82
C PHE A 330 -10.49 -21.45 32.55
N SER A 331 -9.17 -21.49 32.36
CA SER A 331 -8.53 -21.05 31.12
C SER A 331 -8.44 -22.20 30.12
N PHE A 332 -8.78 -21.88 28.87
CA PHE A 332 -8.53 -22.72 27.71
C PHE A 332 -7.33 -22.24 26.87
N HIS A 333 -6.63 -21.18 27.30
CA HIS A 333 -5.39 -20.70 26.67
C HIS A 333 -4.12 -21.32 27.26
N GLU A 334 -4.21 -21.92 28.45
CA GLU A 334 -3.06 -22.55 29.09
C GLU A 334 -2.87 -23.98 28.58
N PRO A 335 -1.67 -24.34 28.08
CA PRO A 335 -1.36 -25.69 27.63
C PRO A 335 -1.11 -26.66 28.80
N ASP A 336 -1.00 -26.14 30.03
CA ASP A 336 -0.74 -26.93 31.22
C ASP A 336 -1.93 -27.84 31.56
N PRO A 337 -1.76 -29.17 31.53
CA PRO A 337 -2.83 -30.12 31.85
C PRO A 337 -3.10 -30.25 33.35
N ARG A 338 -2.27 -29.62 34.20
CA ARG A 338 -2.40 -29.68 35.65
C ARG A 338 -3.71 -29.08 36.16
N THR A 339 -4.24 -29.72 37.20
CA THR A 339 -5.48 -29.33 37.86
C THR A 339 -5.32 -29.21 39.38
N TYR A 340 -4.22 -29.72 39.93
CA TYR A 340 -3.84 -29.52 41.33
C TYR A 340 -2.51 -28.79 41.42
N PHE A 341 -2.48 -27.72 42.20
CA PHE A 341 -1.31 -26.87 42.34
C PHE A 341 -0.82 -26.89 43.78
N THR A 342 0.49 -26.99 43.93
CA THR A 342 1.16 -26.95 45.24
C THR A 342 2.14 -25.79 45.30
N GLN A 343 2.39 -25.29 46.50
CA GLN A 343 3.51 -24.39 46.77
C GLN A 343 4.26 -24.90 47.99
N MET A 344 5.57 -24.97 47.92
CA MET A 344 6.41 -25.34 49.05
C MET A 344 6.37 -24.24 50.12
N VAL A 345 6.23 -24.61 51.39
CA VAL A 345 6.31 -23.65 52.52
C VAL A 345 7.75 -23.22 52.71
N ASP A 346 8.15 -22.11 52.09
CA ASP A 346 9.53 -21.61 52.12
C ASP A 346 9.60 -20.27 52.84
N ASP A 347 10.25 -20.28 54.00
CA ASP A 347 10.38 -19.11 54.87
C ASP A 347 11.77 -19.12 55.51
N ASP A 348 12.67 -18.30 54.97
CA ASP A 348 14.06 -18.20 55.40
C ASP A 348 14.19 -17.87 56.90
N ALA A 349 13.24 -17.11 57.46
CA ALA A 349 13.26 -16.74 58.87
C ALA A 349 13.01 -17.94 59.80
N LEU A 350 12.47 -19.04 59.28
CA LEU A 350 12.18 -20.25 60.04
C LEU A 350 13.22 -21.35 59.85
N GLY A 351 14.18 -21.22 58.93
CA GLY A 351 15.23 -22.22 58.69
C GLY A 351 14.67 -23.61 58.41
N LEU A 352 13.66 -23.71 57.53
CA LEU A 352 12.94 -24.96 57.25
C LEU A 352 13.76 -25.94 56.41
N SER A 353 14.79 -25.50 55.70
CA SER A 353 15.69 -26.39 54.94
C SER A 353 16.40 -27.40 55.85
N ASP A 354 16.71 -27.03 57.10
CA ASP A 354 17.38 -27.88 58.10
C ASP A 354 16.57 -29.10 58.57
N ILE A 355 15.27 -29.14 58.26
CA ILE A 355 14.35 -30.23 58.64
C ILE A 355 13.87 -31.04 57.42
N ARG A 356 14.18 -30.60 56.20
CA ARG A 356 13.86 -31.34 54.96
C ARG A 356 14.89 -32.44 54.74
N ILE A 357 14.43 -33.56 54.19
CA ILE A 357 15.27 -34.76 53.94
C ILE A 357 16.00 -34.65 52.59
N VAL A 358 15.45 -33.86 51.67
CA VAL A 358 15.99 -33.61 50.33
C VAL A 358 16.13 -32.09 50.13
N ASP A 359 16.88 -31.68 49.11
CA ASP A 359 16.98 -30.28 48.74
C ASP A 359 15.63 -29.70 48.31
N ASP A 360 15.56 -28.37 48.31
CA ASP A 360 14.33 -27.60 48.10
C ASP A 360 13.75 -27.78 46.68
N ALA A 361 14.59 -28.03 45.67
CA ALA A 361 14.12 -28.27 44.31
C ALA A 361 13.46 -29.66 44.21
N THR A 362 14.15 -30.69 44.69
CA THR A 362 13.61 -32.06 44.74
C THR A 362 12.34 -32.14 45.59
N HIS A 363 12.29 -31.43 46.72
CA HIS A 363 11.10 -31.40 47.57
C HIS A 363 9.90 -30.78 46.85
N ARG A 364 10.10 -29.67 46.13
CA ARG A 364 9.05 -29.00 45.35
C ARG A 364 8.48 -29.92 44.26
N GLU A 365 9.33 -30.67 43.57
CA GLU A 365 8.89 -31.65 42.58
C GLU A 365 8.09 -32.79 43.22
N HIS A 366 8.60 -33.39 44.30
CA HIS A 366 7.89 -34.44 45.03
C HIS A 366 6.51 -33.99 45.55
N LEU A 367 6.39 -32.77 46.06
CA LEU A 367 5.10 -32.22 46.50
C LEU A 367 4.09 -32.15 45.35
N GLN A 368 4.55 -31.71 44.18
CA GLN A 368 3.70 -31.64 43.01
C GLN A 368 3.32 -33.03 42.50
N ASP A 369 4.26 -33.99 42.48
CA ASP A 369 4.00 -35.36 42.05
C ASP A 369 3.05 -36.10 43.01
N ILE A 370 3.07 -35.80 44.32
CA ILE A 370 2.10 -36.33 45.29
C ILE A 370 0.70 -35.78 45.02
N ALA A 371 0.58 -34.47 44.79
CA ALA A 371 -0.71 -33.84 44.52
C ALA A 371 -1.27 -34.22 43.14
N GLU A 372 -0.37 -34.43 42.19
CA GLU A 372 -0.70 -34.68 40.80
C GLU A 372 0.27 -35.67 40.17
N ASP A 373 0.00 -36.97 40.39
CA ASP A 373 0.79 -38.06 39.87
C ASP A 373 0.86 -38.03 38.33
N LYS A 374 2.05 -37.71 37.80
CA LYS A 374 2.35 -37.69 36.37
C LYS A 374 2.12 -39.05 35.71
N ALA A 375 2.23 -40.17 36.44
CA ALA A 375 1.94 -41.51 35.92
C ALA A 375 0.42 -41.76 35.71
N SER A 376 -0.43 -40.93 36.33
CA SER A 376 -1.90 -40.98 36.26
C SER A 376 -2.49 -39.97 35.26
N ALA A 377 -1.81 -39.76 34.13
CA ALA A 377 -2.23 -38.84 33.05
C ALA A 377 -3.71 -38.98 32.64
N ALA A 378 -4.23 -40.20 32.61
CA ALA A 378 -5.63 -40.47 32.28
C ALA A 378 -6.64 -39.77 33.22
N THR A 379 -6.28 -39.59 34.49
CA THR A 379 -7.10 -38.90 35.50
C THR A 379 -7.01 -37.38 35.32
N LEU A 380 -5.83 -36.87 34.94
CA LEU A 380 -5.58 -35.46 34.64
C LEU A 380 -6.47 -34.98 33.49
N SER A 381 -6.36 -35.65 32.35
CA SER A 381 -7.12 -35.34 31.14
C SER A 381 -8.62 -35.42 31.40
N SER A 382 -9.08 -36.38 32.22
CA SER A 382 -10.49 -36.48 32.62
C SER A 382 -10.95 -35.26 33.45
N ARG A 383 -10.16 -34.80 34.42
CA ARG A 383 -10.51 -33.61 35.23
C ARG A 383 -10.54 -32.34 34.38
N LYS A 384 -9.51 -32.10 33.56
CA LYS A 384 -9.44 -30.95 32.65
C LYS A 384 -10.61 -30.96 31.65
N ASN A 385 -10.95 -32.13 31.11
CA ASN A 385 -12.11 -32.30 30.22
C ASN A 385 -13.43 -31.86 30.86
N ARG A 386 -13.63 -32.08 32.18
CA ARG A 386 -14.84 -31.58 32.88
C ARG A 386 -14.89 -30.05 32.98
N PHE A 387 -13.75 -29.39 33.20
CA PHE A 387 -13.68 -27.92 33.17
C PHE A 387 -14.02 -27.39 31.78
N LEU A 388 -13.46 -28.00 30.73
CA LEU A 388 -13.75 -27.61 29.35
C LEU A 388 -15.22 -27.84 28.99
N ASN A 389 -15.81 -28.98 29.38
CA ASN A 389 -17.26 -29.22 29.20
C ASN A 389 -18.11 -28.13 29.87
N HIS A 390 -17.74 -27.70 31.08
CA HIS A 390 -18.44 -26.62 31.75
C HIS A 390 -18.35 -25.29 30.98
N LEU A 391 -17.17 -24.96 30.43
CA LEU A 391 -16.99 -23.74 29.64
C LEU A 391 -17.77 -23.78 28.32
N MET A 392 -17.73 -24.91 27.62
CA MET A 392 -18.50 -25.12 26.38
C MET A 392 -20.01 -25.05 26.59
N ALA A 393 -20.50 -25.55 27.72
CA ALA A 393 -21.93 -25.49 28.07
C ALA A 393 -22.46 -24.05 28.18
N ARG A 394 -21.61 -23.06 28.49
CA ARG A 394 -22.00 -21.63 28.50
C ARG A 394 -22.39 -21.11 27.11
N PHE A 395 -21.93 -21.81 26.07
CA PHE A 395 -22.21 -21.52 24.67
C PHE A 395 -23.20 -22.53 24.06
N ALA A 396 -23.82 -23.40 24.88
CA ALA A 396 -24.69 -24.49 24.45
C ALA A 396 -24.01 -25.51 23.51
N GLU A 397 -22.68 -25.63 23.56
CA GLU A 397 -21.93 -26.56 22.71
C GLU A 397 -21.67 -27.89 23.43
N GLN A 398 -21.75 -29.00 22.68
CA GLN A 398 -21.55 -30.37 23.18
C GLN A 398 -20.59 -31.15 22.26
N PHE A 399 -19.72 -31.97 22.85
CA PHE A 399 -18.71 -32.79 22.16
C PHE A 399 -18.89 -34.30 22.45
N THR A 400 -20.08 -34.69 22.89
CA THR A 400 -20.39 -36.04 23.37
C THR A 400 -20.25 -37.07 22.25
N ASP A 401 -20.82 -36.78 21.09
CA ASP A 401 -20.82 -37.69 19.94
C ASP A 401 -19.42 -37.87 19.35
N TYR A 402 -18.62 -36.81 19.31
CA TYR A 402 -17.19 -36.90 18.95
C TYR A 402 -16.42 -37.81 19.92
N SER A 403 -16.67 -37.66 21.22
CA SER A 403 -16.04 -38.48 22.25
C SER A 403 -16.44 -39.97 22.11
N LEU A 404 -17.70 -40.26 21.77
CA LEU A 404 -18.20 -41.61 21.53
C LEU A 404 -17.67 -42.21 20.23
N ALA A 405 -17.61 -41.42 19.15
CA ALA A 405 -17.08 -41.85 17.86
C ALA A 405 -15.57 -42.16 17.93
N LEU A 406 -14.79 -41.37 18.67
CA LEU A 406 -13.40 -41.68 18.98
C LEU A 406 -13.24 -42.98 19.78
N LEU A 407 -14.09 -43.18 20.80
CA LEU A 407 -14.09 -44.41 21.60
C LEU A 407 -14.51 -45.65 20.78
N GLY A 408 -15.45 -45.50 19.85
CA GLY A 408 -15.93 -46.57 18.98
C GLY A 408 -14.98 -46.91 17.83
N ALA A 409 -14.21 -45.93 17.33
CA ALA A 409 -13.14 -46.12 16.35
C ALA A 409 -11.88 -46.78 16.96
N ALA A 410 -11.87 -47.06 18.27
CA ALA A 410 -10.72 -47.60 18.97
C ALA A 410 -10.46 -49.08 18.62
N SER A 411 -9.43 -49.28 17.81
CA SER A 411 -8.48 -50.36 18.00
C SER A 411 -7.06 -49.76 18.01
N ARG A 412 -6.56 -49.37 19.20
CA ARG A 412 -5.23 -49.77 19.75
C ARG A 412 -4.70 -48.94 20.94
N GLU A 413 -5.06 -47.66 21.16
CA GLU A 413 -4.46 -46.85 22.27
C GLU A 413 -5.39 -45.82 22.98
N PRO A 414 -6.09 -46.20 24.06
CA PRO A 414 -7.06 -45.33 24.78
C PRO A 414 -6.50 -44.07 25.45
N ARG A 415 -5.16 -43.94 25.57
CA ARG A 415 -4.50 -42.76 26.19
C ARG A 415 -4.39 -41.61 25.18
N ALA A 416 -3.93 -41.90 23.96
CA ALA A 416 -3.78 -40.91 22.90
C ALA A 416 -5.13 -40.24 22.55
N ASP A 417 -6.22 -41.00 22.56
CA ASP A 417 -7.57 -40.49 22.28
C ASP A 417 -8.05 -39.46 23.32
N ARG A 418 -7.68 -39.63 24.60
CA ARG A 418 -8.12 -38.72 25.68
C ARG A 418 -7.38 -37.39 25.66
N ASP A 419 -6.08 -37.43 25.39
CA ASP A 419 -5.27 -36.21 25.32
C ASP A 419 -5.66 -35.39 24.08
N ARG A 420 -6.02 -36.06 22.98
CA ARG A 420 -6.60 -35.43 21.79
C ARG A 420 -7.92 -34.71 22.08
N ILE A 421 -8.86 -35.32 22.81
CA ILE A 421 -10.15 -34.67 23.15
C ILE A 421 -9.96 -33.36 23.92
N VAL A 422 -9.01 -33.32 24.88
CA VAL A 422 -8.72 -32.10 25.65
C VAL A 422 -8.19 -31.01 24.73
N ALA A 423 -7.20 -31.34 23.89
CA ALA A 423 -6.61 -30.41 22.94
C ALA A 423 -7.64 -29.88 21.93
N ASP A 424 -8.48 -30.76 21.35
CA ASP A 424 -9.51 -30.40 20.38
C ASP A 424 -10.55 -29.45 21.00
N LYS A 425 -10.96 -29.68 22.26
CA LYS A 425 -11.88 -28.79 22.98
C LYS A 425 -11.27 -27.43 23.30
N GLN A 426 -9.98 -27.40 23.68
CA GLN A 426 -9.27 -26.14 23.86
C GLN A 426 -9.20 -25.38 22.53
N ALA A 427 -8.81 -26.04 21.44
CA ALA A 427 -8.76 -25.44 20.11
C ALA A 427 -10.14 -24.91 19.68
N PHE A 428 -11.21 -25.67 19.89
CA PHE A 428 -12.58 -25.24 19.61
C PHE A 428 -12.98 -23.99 20.41
N LEU A 429 -12.71 -23.95 21.72
CA LEU A 429 -13.01 -22.78 22.57
C LEU A 429 -12.17 -21.55 22.20
N GLN A 430 -10.89 -21.74 21.86
CA GLN A 430 -10.00 -20.65 21.43
C GLN A 430 -10.46 -20.02 20.12
N HIS A 431 -10.96 -20.83 19.18
CA HIS A 431 -11.48 -20.36 17.90
C HIS A 431 -12.96 -19.97 17.96
N TYR A 432 -13.64 -20.23 19.08
CA TYR A 432 -15.09 -20.08 19.22
C TYR A 432 -15.61 -18.72 18.73
N PRO A 433 -15.01 -17.56 19.09
CA PRO A 433 -15.49 -16.26 18.63
C PRO A 433 -15.61 -16.15 17.10
N ARG A 434 -14.66 -16.73 16.35
CA ARG A 434 -14.67 -16.75 14.89
C ARG A 434 -15.67 -17.78 14.37
N ILE A 435 -15.54 -19.05 14.79
CA ILE A 435 -16.40 -20.13 14.25
C ILE A 435 -17.87 -19.98 14.68
N SER A 436 -18.18 -19.18 15.71
CA SER A 436 -19.55 -18.87 16.10
C SER A 436 -20.16 -17.72 15.31
N SER A 437 -19.37 -16.69 14.98
CA SER A 437 -19.83 -15.50 14.24
C SER A 437 -19.82 -15.70 12.73
N ALA A 438 -18.86 -16.47 12.21
CA ALA A 438 -18.67 -16.71 10.78
C ALA A 438 -19.38 -17.99 10.27
N ARG A 439 -20.33 -18.56 11.02
CA ARG A 439 -20.99 -19.84 10.66
C ARG A 439 -21.59 -19.85 9.26
N GLY A 440 -22.11 -18.70 8.81
CA GLY A 440 -22.70 -18.52 7.49
C GLY A 440 -21.79 -17.81 6.48
N THR A 441 -20.50 -17.65 6.76
CA THR A 441 -19.55 -16.92 5.92
C THR A 441 -18.80 -17.89 5.01
N GLY A 442 -18.84 -17.65 3.71
CA GLY A 442 -18.06 -18.36 2.69
C GLY A 442 -16.60 -17.91 2.67
N ALA A 443 -15.80 -18.57 1.83
CA ALA A 443 -14.40 -18.19 1.64
C ALA A 443 -14.28 -16.83 0.92
N ASP A 444 -13.20 -16.09 1.18
CA ASP A 444 -12.92 -14.81 0.55
C ASP A 444 -12.32 -15.05 -0.84
N LEU A 445 -13.13 -14.89 -1.89
CA LEU A 445 -12.70 -15.24 -3.24
C LEU A 445 -11.68 -14.26 -3.84
N LEU A 446 -11.31 -13.18 -3.14
CA LEU A 446 -10.29 -12.20 -3.56
C LEU A 446 -8.97 -12.34 -2.81
N SER A 447 -8.96 -13.05 -1.69
CA SER A 447 -7.75 -13.37 -0.95
C SER A 447 -6.97 -14.52 -1.61
N PRO A 448 -5.63 -14.50 -1.59
CA PRO A 448 -4.83 -15.61 -2.09
C PRO A 448 -5.12 -16.88 -1.29
N ALA A 449 -5.03 -18.04 -1.96
CA ALA A 449 -5.29 -19.33 -1.33
C ALA A 449 -4.35 -19.57 -0.12
N GLY A 450 -4.93 -19.84 1.05
CA GLY A 450 -4.18 -20.08 2.28
C GLY A 450 -5.07 -20.47 3.47
N GLU A 451 -4.47 -20.76 4.63
CA GLU A 451 -5.22 -21.17 5.84
C GLU A 451 -6.15 -20.06 6.38
N ALA A 452 -5.87 -18.80 6.09
CA ALA A 452 -6.69 -17.66 6.49
C ALA A 452 -7.99 -17.51 5.65
N ASP A 453 -8.12 -18.25 4.55
CA ASP A 453 -9.19 -18.15 3.55
C ASP A 453 -10.27 -19.25 3.70
N VAL A 454 -10.27 -19.98 4.83
CA VAL A 454 -11.24 -21.04 5.07
C VAL A 454 -12.60 -20.44 5.47
N SER A 455 -13.68 -20.94 4.84
CA SER A 455 -15.05 -20.58 5.21
C SER A 455 -15.33 -20.90 6.68
N GLY A 456 -16.13 -20.08 7.36
CA GLY A 456 -16.36 -20.27 8.79
C GLY A 456 -17.10 -21.58 9.10
N LEU A 457 -17.96 -22.06 8.18
CA LEU A 457 -18.58 -23.39 8.30
C LEU A 457 -17.54 -24.52 8.21
N GLN A 458 -16.62 -24.45 7.24
CA GLN A 458 -15.57 -25.47 7.10
C GLN A 458 -14.67 -25.52 8.34
N GLU A 459 -14.21 -24.36 8.82
CA GLU A 459 -13.39 -24.29 10.04
C GLU A 459 -14.15 -24.85 11.24
N ARG A 460 -15.44 -24.49 11.39
CA ARG A 460 -16.29 -25.01 12.46
C ARG A 460 -16.41 -26.54 12.42
N ILE A 461 -16.69 -27.11 11.25
CA ILE A 461 -16.76 -28.57 11.06
C ILE A 461 -15.41 -29.21 11.39
N GLN A 462 -14.30 -28.64 10.92
CA GLN A 462 -12.96 -29.12 11.23
C GLN A 462 -12.68 -29.14 12.74
N ARG A 463 -12.99 -28.05 13.45
CA ARG A 463 -12.79 -27.95 14.90
C ARG A 463 -13.73 -28.89 15.68
N ARG A 464 -14.99 -29.05 15.25
CA ARG A 464 -15.96 -29.97 15.90
C ARG A 464 -15.59 -31.44 15.70
N LEU A 465 -14.94 -31.78 14.58
CA LEU A 465 -14.45 -33.12 14.26
C LEU A 465 -12.98 -33.37 14.69
N GLY A 466 -12.31 -32.37 15.28
CA GLY A 466 -10.91 -32.44 15.69
C GLY A 466 -9.95 -32.76 14.52
N LEU A 467 -10.22 -32.23 13.33
CA LEU A 467 -9.43 -32.46 12.13
C LEU A 467 -8.21 -31.55 12.10
N SER A 468 -7.07 -32.13 11.72
CA SER A 468 -5.79 -31.42 11.60
C SER A 468 -5.16 -31.67 10.24
N ALA A 469 -4.78 -30.59 9.55
CA ALA A 469 -4.03 -30.65 8.30
C ALA A 469 -2.66 -31.31 8.51
N GLU A 470 -2.00 -31.10 9.66
CA GLU A 470 -0.72 -31.72 10.02
C GLU A 470 -0.83 -33.26 10.10
N ALA A 471 -1.99 -33.77 10.51
CA ALA A 471 -2.29 -35.21 10.49
C ALA A 471 -2.64 -35.74 9.08
N GLY A 472 -2.69 -34.87 8.08
CA GLY A 472 -3.18 -35.14 6.73
C GLY A 472 -4.69 -35.39 6.66
N GLU A 473 -5.45 -34.82 7.61
CA GLU A 473 -6.91 -34.85 7.65
C GLU A 473 -7.51 -33.57 7.04
N ARG A 474 -6.85 -33.02 6.01
CA ARG A 474 -7.31 -31.81 5.30
C ARG A 474 -8.69 -32.08 4.70
N THR A 475 -9.58 -31.10 4.78
CA THR A 475 -10.92 -31.16 4.22
C THR A 475 -11.21 -29.92 3.40
N PHE A 476 -12.11 -30.05 2.42
CA PHE A 476 -12.48 -28.96 1.52
C PHE A 476 -13.99 -28.77 1.51
N LEU A 477 -14.43 -27.51 1.51
CA LEU A 477 -15.81 -27.13 1.26
C LEU A 477 -15.89 -26.42 -0.11
N ILE A 478 -16.80 -26.88 -0.97
CA ILE A 478 -17.01 -26.32 -2.30
C ILE A 478 -18.45 -25.85 -2.40
N GLU A 479 -18.63 -24.58 -2.72
CA GLU A 479 -19.95 -23.99 -2.93
C GLU A 479 -20.33 -24.13 -4.40
N HIS A 480 -21.45 -24.81 -4.71
CA HIS A 480 -21.77 -25.13 -6.09
C HIS A 480 -22.12 -23.88 -6.91
N VAL A 481 -22.63 -22.82 -6.28
CA VAL A 481 -22.88 -21.52 -6.95
C VAL A 481 -21.63 -20.94 -7.62
N LEU A 482 -20.44 -21.24 -7.09
CA LEU A 482 -19.16 -20.79 -7.64
C LEU A 482 -18.68 -21.64 -8.82
N LEU A 483 -19.32 -22.79 -9.06
CA LEU A 483 -19.09 -23.67 -10.20
C LEU A 483 -20.09 -23.39 -11.34
N THR A 484 -20.82 -22.27 -11.28
CA THR A 484 -21.80 -21.95 -12.31
C THR A 484 -21.15 -21.62 -13.67
N PRO A 485 -21.86 -21.86 -14.78
CA PRO A 485 -21.40 -21.44 -16.10
C PRO A 485 -21.29 -19.91 -16.21
N MET A 486 -20.25 -19.45 -16.89
CA MET A 486 -19.93 -18.05 -17.19
C MET A 486 -20.26 -17.72 -18.64
N SER A 487 -20.25 -16.43 -18.99
CA SER A 487 -20.60 -15.97 -20.35
C SER A 487 -19.73 -16.61 -21.45
N GLN A 488 -18.46 -16.92 -21.15
CA GLN A 488 -17.53 -17.55 -22.08
C GLN A 488 -17.86 -19.01 -22.38
N ASP A 489 -18.67 -19.68 -21.56
CA ASP A 489 -19.16 -21.03 -21.87
C ASP A 489 -20.20 -21.00 -23.01
N HIS A 490 -20.86 -19.86 -23.23
CA HIS A 490 -21.88 -19.71 -24.25
C HIS A 490 -21.26 -19.42 -25.62
N ILE A 491 -21.17 -20.45 -26.47
CA ILE A 491 -20.79 -20.31 -27.87
C ILE A 491 -22.04 -19.93 -28.70
N PRO A 492 -22.05 -18.78 -29.42
CA PRO A 492 -23.22 -18.35 -30.18
C PRO A 492 -23.65 -19.34 -31.29
N PRO A 493 -24.96 -19.42 -31.59
CA PRO A 493 -25.46 -20.19 -32.73
C PRO A 493 -24.81 -19.78 -34.06
N GLY A 494 -24.49 -20.74 -34.93
CA GLY A 494 -23.90 -20.51 -36.25
C GLY A 494 -22.37 -20.59 -36.32
N ARG A 495 -21.66 -20.66 -35.19
CA ARG A 495 -20.22 -21.00 -35.14
C ARG A 495 -19.95 -22.50 -35.03
N LEU A 496 -21.03 -23.31 -34.96
CA LEU A 496 -21.00 -24.71 -34.58
C LEU A 496 -21.90 -25.55 -35.48
N ASP A 497 -21.39 -26.71 -35.90
CA ASP A 497 -22.21 -27.74 -36.56
C ASP A 497 -23.30 -28.28 -35.62
N ARG A 498 -23.02 -28.31 -34.31
CA ARG A 498 -23.94 -28.78 -33.26
C ARG A 498 -23.77 -28.07 -31.91
N GLN A 499 -24.92 -27.60 -31.43
CA GLN A 499 -25.43 -27.59 -30.06
C GLN A 499 -24.88 -28.59 -29.04
N ILE A 500 -23.90 -28.28 -28.18
CA ILE A 500 -23.59 -29.17 -27.04
C ILE A 500 -24.10 -28.58 -25.72
N PRO A 501 -24.64 -29.40 -24.80
CA PRO A 501 -25.00 -28.94 -23.47
C PRO A 501 -23.75 -28.61 -22.65
N VAL A 502 -23.91 -27.75 -21.65
CA VAL A 502 -22.88 -27.41 -20.67
C VAL A 502 -22.64 -28.60 -19.74
N LEU A 503 -23.71 -29.22 -19.26
CA LEU A 503 -23.67 -30.44 -18.48
C LEU A 503 -24.65 -31.47 -19.04
N THR A 504 -24.25 -32.74 -19.00
CA THR A 504 -25.11 -33.90 -19.28
C THR A 504 -25.13 -34.83 -18.07
N ASP A 505 -26.07 -35.77 -18.03
CA ASP A 505 -26.29 -36.66 -16.89
C ASP A 505 -26.46 -35.91 -15.55
N VAL A 506 -27.09 -34.73 -15.58
CA VAL A 506 -27.18 -33.84 -14.40
C VAL A 506 -28.03 -34.48 -13.30
N VAL A 507 -27.54 -34.40 -12.06
CA VAL A 507 -28.17 -35.04 -10.89
C VAL A 507 -29.51 -34.38 -10.52
N SER A 508 -29.63 -33.07 -10.71
CA SER A 508 -30.83 -32.29 -10.43
C SER A 508 -31.05 -31.20 -11.49
N ARG A 509 -32.26 -30.65 -11.56
CA ARG A 509 -32.59 -29.53 -12.47
C ARG A 509 -31.75 -28.27 -12.18
N ASP A 510 -31.42 -28.05 -10.92
CA ASP A 510 -30.53 -26.98 -10.45
C ASP A 510 -29.46 -27.60 -9.55
N PRO A 511 -28.25 -27.89 -10.08
CA PRO A 511 -27.16 -28.48 -9.31
C PRO A 511 -26.35 -27.42 -8.53
N TYR A 512 -26.68 -26.13 -8.64
CA TYR A 512 -25.83 -25.04 -8.15
C TYR A 512 -26.40 -24.33 -6.92
N SER A 513 -27.69 -24.02 -6.94
CA SER A 513 -28.26 -23.13 -5.93
C SER A 513 -28.39 -23.79 -4.57
N LEU A 514 -27.92 -23.05 -3.55
CA LEU A 514 -28.03 -23.40 -2.13
C LEU A 514 -27.46 -24.81 -1.82
N GLN A 515 -26.42 -25.21 -2.54
CA GLN A 515 -25.78 -26.51 -2.41
C GLN A 515 -24.28 -26.35 -2.19
N LEU A 516 -23.72 -27.25 -1.40
CA LEU A 516 -22.29 -27.33 -1.13
C LEU A 516 -21.84 -28.79 -1.02
N SER A 517 -20.57 -29.03 -1.33
CA SER A 517 -19.90 -30.31 -1.19
C SER A 517 -18.83 -30.21 -0.12
N ILE A 518 -18.72 -31.21 0.76
CA ILE A 518 -17.65 -31.35 1.74
C ILE A 518 -16.88 -32.63 1.41
N VAL A 519 -15.58 -32.49 1.20
CA VAL A 519 -14.72 -33.56 0.68
C VAL A 519 -13.71 -33.99 1.74
N PHE A 520 -13.70 -35.30 2.04
CA PHE A 520 -12.82 -35.94 3.01
C PHE A 520 -11.89 -36.97 2.34
N PRO A 521 -10.63 -37.11 2.82
CA PRO A 521 -9.70 -38.12 2.33
C PRO A 521 -10.02 -39.49 2.94
N ALA A 522 -10.53 -40.40 2.12
CA ALA A 522 -11.00 -41.73 2.52
C ALA A 522 -9.89 -42.76 2.79
N TRP A 523 -8.62 -42.38 2.63
CA TRP A 523 -7.47 -43.30 2.60
C TRP A 523 -6.49 -43.12 3.77
N ARG A 524 -6.59 -42.03 4.54
CA ARG A 524 -5.55 -41.63 5.51
C ARG A 524 -6.01 -41.70 6.97
N GLY A 525 -5.11 -42.13 7.85
CA GLY A 525 -5.32 -42.12 9.31
C GLY A 525 -6.62 -42.81 9.73
N ARG A 526 -7.35 -42.18 10.67
CA ARG A 526 -8.67 -42.64 11.16
C ARG A 526 -9.81 -42.45 10.15
N LEU A 527 -9.56 -41.76 9.03
CA LEU A 527 -10.55 -41.54 7.96
C LEU A 527 -10.58 -42.69 6.94
N ARG A 528 -9.61 -43.61 7.05
CA ARG A 528 -9.51 -44.80 6.20
C ARG A 528 -10.69 -45.75 6.42
N GLN A 529 -11.20 -46.31 5.33
CA GLN A 529 -12.18 -47.39 5.41
C GLN A 529 -11.52 -48.67 5.93
N GLY A 530 -11.94 -49.15 7.10
CA GLY A 530 -11.51 -50.44 7.64
C GLY A 530 -12.14 -51.62 6.88
N ALA A 531 -11.47 -52.78 6.87
CA ALA A 531 -11.97 -54.02 6.25
C ALA A 531 -13.23 -54.57 6.95
N ASP A 532 -13.47 -54.19 8.21
CA ASP A 532 -14.57 -54.68 9.05
C ASP A 532 -15.81 -53.78 9.05
N GLY A 533 -15.91 -52.81 8.13
CA GLY A 533 -17.11 -51.98 7.99
C GLY A 533 -17.40 -51.09 9.20
N VAL A 534 -16.40 -50.35 9.70
CA VAL A 534 -16.61 -49.30 10.72
C VAL A 534 -17.44 -48.16 10.10
N HIS A 535 -18.76 -48.31 10.16
CA HIS A 535 -19.77 -47.36 9.68
C HIS A 535 -19.92 -46.15 10.64
N ASP A 536 -19.49 -46.25 11.89
CA ASP A 536 -19.86 -45.30 12.95
C ASP A 536 -19.14 -43.93 12.84
N LEU A 537 -17.85 -43.90 12.51
CA LEU A 537 -17.10 -42.63 12.44
C LEU A 537 -17.46 -41.79 11.21
N ARG A 538 -17.63 -42.42 10.04
CA ARG A 538 -18.07 -41.72 8.82
C ARG A 538 -19.51 -41.23 8.96
N ALA A 539 -20.40 -42.05 9.51
CA ALA A 539 -21.77 -41.64 9.79
C ALA A 539 -21.82 -40.46 10.77
N PHE A 540 -20.98 -40.46 11.81
CA PHE A 540 -20.83 -39.33 12.72
C PHE A 540 -20.35 -38.05 12.01
N PHE A 541 -19.37 -38.16 11.10
CA PHE A 541 -18.88 -37.02 10.33
C PHE A 541 -19.97 -36.44 9.43
N GLU A 542 -20.68 -37.30 8.69
CA GLU A 542 -21.79 -36.90 7.85
C GLU A 542 -22.95 -36.29 8.65
N HIS A 543 -23.24 -36.83 9.83
CA HIS A 543 -24.23 -36.28 10.73
C HIS A 543 -23.82 -34.88 11.22
N THR A 544 -22.58 -34.73 11.69
CA THR A 544 -22.03 -33.43 12.12
C THR A 544 -22.07 -32.41 10.99
N VAL A 545 -21.68 -32.79 9.77
CA VAL A 545 -21.79 -31.91 8.60
C VAL A 545 -23.23 -31.41 8.43
N ARG A 546 -24.22 -32.30 8.51
CA ARG A 546 -25.64 -31.94 8.36
C ARG A 546 -26.15 -31.07 9.51
N GLU A 547 -25.74 -31.33 10.75
CA GLU A 547 -26.10 -30.52 11.92
C GLU A 547 -25.53 -29.10 11.85
N GLU A 548 -24.29 -28.96 11.38
CA GLU A 548 -23.61 -27.66 11.32
C GLU A 548 -23.98 -26.84 10.08
N THR A 549 -24.46 -27.49 9.01
CA THR A 549 -24.84 -26.80 7.79
C THR A 549 -26.17 -26.05 7.98
N PRO A 550 -26.27 -24.76 7.58
CA PRO A 550 -27.52 -24.02 7.63
C PRO A 550 -28.67 -24.76 6.93
N ALA A 551 -29.86 -24.78 7.55
CA ALA A 551 -31.00 -25.59 7.10
C ALA A 551 -31.51 -25.30 5.68
N HIS A 552 -31.23 -24.11 5.14
CA HIS A 552 -31.60 -23.73 3.77
C HIS A 552 -30.58 -24.18 2.73
N LEU A 553 -29.44 -24.72 3.15
CA LEU A 553 -28.38 -25.25 2.30
C LEU A 553 -28.39 -26.78 2.32
N THR A 554 -28.07 -27.40 1.18
CA THR A 554 -27.97 -28.85 1.04
C THR A 554 -26.51 -29.29 0.98
N PRO A 555 -25.99 -29.99 2.02
CA PRO A 555 -24.62 -30.51 2.01
C PRO A 555 -24.53 -31.89 1.34
N PHE A 556 -23.56 -32.05 0.44
CA PHE A 556 -23.14 -33.34 -0.11
C PHE A 556 -21.79 -33.74 0.49
N VAL A 557 -21.66 -34.97 0.97
CA VAL A 557 -20.41 -35.45 1.56
C VAL A 557 -19.73 -36.44 0.62
N HIS A 558 -18.47 -36.16 0.28
CA HIS A 558 -17.66 -36.98 -0.61
C HIS A 558 -16.47 -37.56 0.12
N TRP A 559 -16.26 -38.86 -0.05
CA TRP A 559 -15.12 -39.59 0.49
C TRP A 559 -14.23 -40.04 -0.68
N LEU A 560 -13.10 -39.37 -0.91
CA LEU A 560 -12.22 -39.68 -2.04
C LEU A 560 -11.07 -40.60 -1.63
N ASP A 561 -10.87 -41.67 -2.40
CA ASP A 561 -9.76 -42.61 -2.23
C ASP A 561 -8.40 -42.00 -2.63
N GLU A 562 -7.32 -42.77 -2.45
CA GLU A 562 -5.95 -42.37 -2.76
C GLU A 562 -5.72 -42.02 -4.24
N THR A 563 -6.55 -42.55 -5.15
CA THR A 563 -6.43 -42.29 -6.59
C THR A 563 -7.12 -40.99 -7.00
N LYS A 564 -8.30 -40.70 -6.42
CA LYS A 564 -9.09 -39.51 -6.74
C LYS A 564 -8.66 -38.28 -5.95
N TRP A 565 -8.11 -38.46 -4.75
CA TRP A 565 -7.73 -37.36 -3.86
C TRP A 565 -6.74 -36.36 -4.50
N PRO A 566 -5.59 -36.80 -5.08
CA PRO A 566 -4.64 -35.85 -5.68
C PRO A 566 -5.20 -35.12 -6.90
N LEU A 567 -6.07 -35.79 -7.67
CA LEU A 567 -6.76 -35.18 -8.82
C LEU A 567 -7.70 -34.07 -8.38
N PHE A 568 -8.45 -34.32 -7.30
CA PHE A 568 -9.34 -33.33 -6.70
C PHE A 568 -8.58 -32.16 -6.08
N GLU A 569 -7.57 -32.43 -5.25
CA GLU A 569 -6.77 -31.39 -4.60
C GLU A 569 -6.11 -30.46 -5.63
N SER A 570 -5.49 -31.04 -6.66
CA SER A 570 -4.91 -30.26 -7.77
C SER A 570 -5.94 -29.47 -8.56
N ALA A 571 -7.14 -30.01 -8.79
CA ALA A 571 -8.20 -29.29 -9.50
C ALA A 571 -8.77 -28.14 -8.66
N TYR A 572 -8.92 -28.35 -7.35
CA TYR A 572 -9.40 -27.34 -6.41
C TYR A 572 -8.44 -26.17 -6.30
N GLU A 573 -7.14 -26.42 -6.11
CA GLU A 573 -6.13 -25.36 -6.00
C GLU A 573 -6.02 -24.55 -7.29
N GLN A 574 -5.97 -25.21 -8.45
CA GLN A 574 -5.96 -24.52 -9.75
C GLN A 574 -7.23 -23.71 -9.99
N TRP A 575 -8.40 -24.25 -9.61
CA TRP A 575 -9.66 -23.53 -9.71
C TRP A 575 -9.67 -22.32 -8.80
N ARG A 576 -9.21 -22.45 -7.55
CA ARG A 576 -9.17 -21.36 -6.57
C ARG A 576 -8.34 -20.19 -7.08
N ASP A 577 -7.11 -20.48 -7.52
CA ASP A 577 -6.17 -19.48 -8.02
C ASP A 577 -6.69 -18.80 -9.30
N ALA A 578 -7.13 -19.61 -10.27
CA ALA A 578 -7.66 -19.08 -11.52
C ALA A 578 -8.93 -18.25 -11.29
N HIS A 579 -9.82 -18.70 -10.41
CA HIS A 579 -11.09 -18.03 -10.12
C HIS A 579 -10.84 -16.71 -9.37
N GLN A 580 -9.91 -16.67 -8.41
CA GLN A 580 -9.50 -15.44 -7.73
C GLN A 580 -8.97 -14.41 -8.74
N HIS A 581 -8.01 -14.78 -9.57
CA HIS A 581 -7.44 -13.91 -10.62
C HIS A 581 -8.52 -13.38 -11.57
N HIS A 582 -9.38 -14.28 -12.07
CA HIS A 582 -10.49 -13.91 -12.94
C HIS A 582 -11.45 -12.91 -12.28
N ARG A 583 -11.77 -13.09 -10.99
CA ARG A 583 -12.63 -12.18 -10.24
C ARG A 583 -11.98 -10.83 -9.97
N ALA A 584 -10.71 -10.83 -9.56
CA ALA A 584 -9.93 -9.61 -9.34
C ALA A 584 -9.88 -8.76 -10.62
N MET A 585 -9.68 -9.38 -11.79
CA MET A 585 -9.74 -8.69 -13.08
C MET A 585 -11.14 -8.19 -13.44
N LYS A 586 -12.19 -9.00 -13.26
CA LYS A 586 -13.58 -8.58 -13.53
C LYS A 586 -13.98 -7.36 -12.70
N LEU A 587 -13.47 -7.27 -11.48
CA LEU A 587 -13.70 -6.15 -10.54
C LEU A 587 -12.69 -5.00 -10.69
N GLY A 588 -11.79 -5.09 -11.67
CA GLY A 588 -10.75 -4.11 -11.95
C GLY A 588 -9.70 -3.96 -10.84
N LEU A 589 -9.57 -4.90 -9.92
CA LEU A 589 -8.56 -4.89 -8.85
C LEU A 589 -7.15 -5.20 -9.38
N GLU A 590 -7.07 -5.90 -10.51
CA GLU A 590 -5.83 -6.23 -11.22
C GLU A 590 -5.89 -5.74 -12.68
N PRO A 591 -4.74 -5.42 -13.31
CA PRO A 591 -4.70 -4.94 -14.69
C PRO A 591 -5.09 -6.06 -15.65
N VAL A 592 -5.94 -5.77 -16.65
CA VAL A 592 -6.43 -6.78 -17.60
C VAL A 592 -5.25 -7.48 -18.30
N SER A 593 -4.98 -8.74 -17.92
CA SER A 593 -4.10 -9.66 -18.64
C SER A 593 -4.94 -10.59 -19.53
N ASP A 594 -4.29 -11.45 -20.31
CA ASP A 594 -4.94 -12.51 -21.09
C ASP A 594 -6.05 -13.20 -20.25
N PRO A 595 -7.30 -13.27 -20.75
CA PRO A 595 -8.45 -13.68 -19.97
C PRO A 595 -8.28 -15.12 -19.45
N GLY A 596 -7.98 -15.25 -18.15
CA GLY A 596 -7.83 -16.53 -17.43
C GLY A 596 -9.10 -17.39 -17.36
N SER A 597 -10.18 -17.03 -18.07
CA SER A 597 -11.45 -17.77 -18.11
C SER A 597 -11.27 -19.22 -18.57
N LEU A 598 -10.34 -19.49 -19.49
CA LEU A 598 -10.01 -20.84 -19.94
C LEU A 598 -9.53 -21.73 -18.78
N ARG A 599 -8.61 -21.22 -17.95
CA ARG A 599 -8.08 -21.94 -16.78
C ARG A 599 -9.16 -22.18 -15.73
N VAL A 600 -10.02 -21.18 -15.49
CA VAL A 600 -11.15 -21.32 -14.55
C VAL A 600 -12.10 -22.42 -15.00
N ARG A 601 -12.54 -22.39 -16.28
CA ARG A 601 -13.48 -23.38 -16.82
C ARG A 601 -12.89 -24.78 -16.80
N ASP A 602 -11.64 -24.95 -17.22
CA ASP A 602 -10.96 -26.25 -17.23
C ASP A 602 -10.87 -26.87 -15.83
N ALA A 603 -10.43 -26.09 -14.83
CA ALA A 603 -10.34 -26.56 -13.44
C ALA A 603 -11.73 -26.79 -12.81
N ARG A 604 -12.70 -25.89 -13.09
CA ARG A 604 -14.11 -26.04 -12.67
C ARG A 604 -14.71 -27.33 -13.22
N ASP A 605 -14.53 -27.61 -14.50
CA ASP A 605 -15.13 -28.78 -15.16
C ASP A 605 -14.58 -30.08 -14.57
N ARG A 606 -13.28 -30.13 -14.23
CA ARG A 606 -12.70 -31.24 -13.46
C ARG A 606 -13.34 -31.40 -12.08
N LEU A 607 -13.58 -30.31 -11.36
CA LEU A 607 -14.26 -30.36 -10.06
C LEU A 607 -15.69 -30.89 -10.19
N ILE A 608 -16.44 -30.42 -11.20
CA ILE A 608 -17.80 -30.89 -11.48
C ILE A 608 -17.83 -32.41 -11.74
N ASP A 609 -16.92 -32.89 -12.59
CA ASP A 609 -16.81 -34.32 -12.92
C ASP A 609 -16.43 -35.14 -11.66
N LEU A 610 -15.48 -34.67 -10.84
CA LEU A 610 -15.01 -35.36 -9.63
C LEU A 610 -16.04 -35.36 -8.49
N LEU A 611 -16.85 -34.31 -8.37
CA LEU A 611 -17.94 -34.19 -7.40
C LEU A 611 -19.23 -34.87 -7.89
N GLY A 612 -19.29 -35.31 -9.14
CA GLY A 612 -20.45 -36.00 -9.71
C GLY A 612 -21.69 -35.11 -9.86
N LEU A 613 -21.52 -33.82 -10.13
CA LEU A 613 -22.62 -32.87 -10.38
C LEU A 613 -23.29 -33.09 -11.75
N GLY A 614 -22.53 -33.65 -12.67
CA GLY A 614 -22.89 -34.00 -14.04
C GLY A 614 -21.60 -34.36 -14.79
N GLN A 615 -21.70 -34.55 -16.11
CA GLN A 615 -20.54 -34.72 -16.99
C GLN A 615 -20.37 -33.49 -17.87
N THR A 616 -19.14 -33.02 -17.98
CA THR A 616 -18.76 -31.90 -18.85
C THR A 616 -18.14 -32.39 -20.16
N TYR A 617 -18.19 -31.56 -21.21
CA TYR A 617 -17.51 -31.80 -22.49
C TYR A 617 -16.10 -31.17 -22.49
N PRO A 618 -15.18 -31.59 -23.36
CA PRO A 618 -13.96 -30.84 -23.62
C PRO A 618 -14.27 -29.40 -24.05
N LEU A 619 -13.46 -28.44 -23.60
CA LEU A 619 -13.52 -27.05 -24.04
C LEU A 619 -13.20 -26.98 -25.53
N ARG A 620 -13.96 -26.17 -26.25
CA ARG A 620 -13.95 -26.14 -27.73
C ARG A 620 -13.23 -24.95 -28.31
N ASP A 621 -13.11 -23.89 -27.53
CA ASP A 621 -12.53 -22.60 -27.87
C ASP A 621 -11.06 -22.49 -27.41
N LEU A 622 -10.37 -23.63 -27.29
CA LEU A 622 -8.94 -23.65 -27.02
C LEU A 622 -8.20 -22.98 -28.20
N PRO A 623 -7.21 -22.11 -27.94
CA PRO A 623 -6.41 -21.52 -28.99
C PRO A 623 -5.61 -22.60 -29.73
N VAL A 624 -5.69 -22.57 -31.05
CA VAL A 624 -4.89 -23.40 -31.97
C VAL A 624 -4.17 -22.39 -32.85
N GLY A 625 -2.83 -22.38 -32.82
CA GLY A 625 -1.98 -21.28 -33.34
C GLY A 625 -2.39 -20.74 -34.73
N ASP A 626 -2.23 -19.43 -34.92
CA ASP A 626 -2.81 -18.64 -36.02
C ASP A 626 -2.51 -19.16 -37.44
N ASP A 627 -3.59 -19.23 -38.23
CA ASP A 627 -3.75 -19.21 -39.69
C ASP A 627 -2.57 -19.60 -40.63
N ARG A 628 -2.73 -20.76 -41.27
CA ARG A 628 -1.98 -21.30 -42.43
C ARG A 628 -0.55 -21.74 -42.14
N PHE A 629 -0.40 -23.00 -41.72
CA PHE A 629 0.92 -23.64 -41.64
C PHE A 629 1.45 -23.94 -43.05
N THR A 630 2.36 -23.14 -43.61
CA THR A 630 2.98 -23.50 -44.89
C THR A 630 4.22 -24.34 -44.65
N VAL A 631 4.15 -25.64 -44.98
CA VAL A 631 5.29 -26.56 -44.90
C VAL A 631 5.87 -26.85 -46.28
N PRO A 632 7.18 -27.18 -46.38
CA PRO A 632 7.74 -27.68 -47.63
C PRO A 632 7.03 -28.97 -48.09
N LEU A 633 7.15 -29.29 -49.38
CA LEU A 633 6.64 -30.55 -49.92
C LEU A 633 7.23 -31.74 -49.17
N ASP A 634 6.39 -32.70 -48.81
CA ASP A 634 6.76 -33.92 -48.07
C ASP A 634 7.26 -33.69 -46.63
N GLN A 635 6.99 -32.52 -46.04
CA GLN A 635 7.27 -32.22 -44.63
C GLN A 635 6.00 -32.21 -43.76
N THR A 636 6.18 -32.39 -42.45
CA THR A 636 5.08 -32.41 -41.46
C THR A 636 4.92 -31.04 -40.79
N ALA A 637 3.68 -30.58 -40.56
CA ALA A 637 3.40 -29.42 -39.72
C ALA A 637 3.21 -29.83 -38.26
N ARG A 638 3.53 -28.92 -37.33
CA ARG A 638 3.26 -29.08 -35.89
C ARG A 638 2.15 -28.12 -35.50
N ILE A 639 0.96 -28.62 -35.25
CA ILE A 639 -0.21 -27.83 -34.88
C ILE A 639 -0.24 -27.68 -33.35
N PRO A 640 0.02 -26.48 -32.79
CA PRO A 640 -0.06 -26.25 -31.36
C PRO A 640 -1.52 -26.15 -30.90
N ILE A 641 -1.86 -26.81 -29.80
CA ILE A 641 -3.08 -26.58 -29.03
C ILE A 641 -2.65 -25.98 -27.71
N GLU A 642 -2.88 -24.68 -27.53
CA GLU A 642 -2.52 -23.98 -26.31
C GLU A 642 -3.52 -24.30 -25.19
N ARG A 643 -3.03 -24.29 -23.95
CA ARG A 643 -3.87 -24.51 -22.75
C ARG A 643 -4.66 -25.83 -22.84
N SER A 644 -4.00 -26.87 -23.32
CA SER A 644 -4.60 -28.20 -23.46
C SER A 644 -5.08 -28.72 -22.10
N GLN A 645 -6.18 -29.47 -22.08
CA GLN A 645 -6.80 -29.91 -20.83
C GLN A 645 -6.23 -31.24 -20.36
N ARG A 646 -5.86 -31.31 -19.07
CA ARG A 646 -5.45 -32.58 -18.45
C ARG A 646 -6.59 -33.59 -18.47
N GLY A 647 -6.30 -34.84 -18.82
CA GLY A 647 -7.32 -35.90 -18.92
C GLY A 647 -8.17 -35.83 -20.19
N VAL A 648 -7.74 -35.05 -21.20
CA VAL A 648 -8.36 -34.97 -22.53
C VAL A 648 -7.34 -35.43 -23.58
N ILE A 649 -7.77 -36.33 -24.47
CA ILE A 649 -7.01 -36.69 -25.66
C ILE A 649 -7.50 -35.85 -26.83
N TYR A 650 -6.56 -35.31 -27.60
CA TYR A 650 -6.80 -34.56 -28.83
C TYR A 650 -6.39 -35.42 -30.02
N GLU A 651 -7.29 -35.58 -30.99
CA GLU A 651 -7.10 -36.36 -32.20
C GLU A 651 -7.15 -35.43 -33.42
N LEU A 652 -6.07 -35.40 -34.22
CA LEU A 652 -6.05 -34.72 -35.51
C LEU A 652 -6.78 -35.57 -36.55
N ARG A 653 -7.73 -34.99 -37.28
CA ARG A 653 -8.51 -35.67 -38.32
C ARG A 653 -8.47 -34.90 -39.64
N GLY A 654 -8.22 -35.60 -40.74
CA GLY A 654 -8.30 -35.06 -42.11
C GLY A 654 -9.67 -35.36 -42.74
N ASP A 655 -9.72 -35.48 -44.07
CA ASP A 655 -10.96 -35.77 -44.82
C ASP A 655 -11.49 -37.22 -44.64
N GLY A 656 -10.75 -38.09 -43.96
CA GLY A 656 -11.17 -39.47 -43.63
C GLY A 656 -11.61 -39.64 -42.16
N ASP A 657 -12.39 -40.68 -41.87
CA ASP A 657 -13.02 -40.91 -40.54
C ASP A 657 -12.05 -41.29 -39.40
N GLY A 658 -10.76 -41.54 -39.69
CA GLY A 658 -9.76 -42.01 -38.71
C GLY A 658 -8.92 -40.90 -38.07
N ALA A 659 -8.52 -41.11 -36.81
CA ALA A 659 -7.52 -40.27 -36.14
C ALA A 659 -6.15 -40.45 -36.82
N LEU A 660 -5.54 -39.34 -37.25
CA LEU A 660 -4.22 -39.33 -37.87
C LEU A 660 -3.11 -39.34 -36.82
N VAL A 661 -3.28 -38.51 -35.78
CA VAL A 661 -2.35 -38.38 -34.65
C VAL A 661 -3.14 -38.06 -33.38
N THR A 662 -2.67 -38.55 -32.24
CA THR A 662 -3.28 -38.32 -30.93
C THR A 662 -2.26 -37.77 -29.93
N ALA A 663 -2.67 -36.81 -29.09
CA ALA A 663 -1.86 -36.33 -27.97
C ALA A 663 -2.74 -36.11 -26.74
N GLU A 664 -2.22 -36.41 -25.55
CA GLU A 664 -2.88 -36.13 -24.28
C GLU A 664 -2.54 -34.70 -23.81
N GLY A 665 -3.56 -33.97 -23.33
CA GLY A 665 -3.39 -32.63 -22.81
C GLY A 665 -2.65 -32.59 -21.47
N THR A 666 -1.84 -31.55 -21.28
CA THR A 666 -0.92 -31.41 -20.14
C THR A 666 -1.27 -30.26 -19.20
N GLY A 667 -2.22 -29.39 -19.58
CA GLY A 667 -2.45 -28.08 -18.96
C GLY A 667 -1.76 -26.94 -19.71
N GLU A 668 -0.73 -27.28 -20.50
CA GLU A 668 0.09 -26.34 -21.27
C GLU A 668 -0.11 -26.57 -22.78
N THR A 669 0.73 -25.97 -23.62
CA THR A 669 0.69 -26.21 -25.07
C THR A 669 1.14 -27.63 -25.42
N ILE A 670 0.34 -28.35 -26.20
CA ILE A 670 0.70 -29.62 -26.83
C ILE A 670 0.78 -29.45 -28.36
N PHE A 671 1.41 -30.40 -29.04
CA PHE A 671 1.56 -30.36 -30.50
C PHE A 671 1.00 -31.61 -31.15
N LEU A 672 0.13 -31.44 -32.15
CA LEU A 672 -0.31 -32.50 -33.06
C LEU A 672 0.50 -32.41 -34.36
N GLN A 673 1.31 -33.42 -34.64
CA GLN A 673 2.11 -33.46 -35.87
C GLN A 673 1.26 -34.00 -37.02
N THR A 674 1.27 -33.33 -38.17
CA THR A 674 0.56 -33.83 -39.36
C THR A 674 1.34 -34.96 -40.02
N PRO A 675 0.70 -35.80 -40.86
CA PRO A 675 1.42 -36.57 -41.87
C PRO A 675 2.21 -35.66 -42.83
N PRO A 676 3.20 -36.20 -43.58
CA PRO A 676 3.89 -35.45 -44.63
C PRO A 676 2.92 -34.84 -45.65
N MET A 677 3.03 -33.53 -45.86
CA MET A 677 2.06 -32.75 -46.62
C MET A 677 2.44 -32.68 -48.10
N ARG A 678 1.51 -33.05 -48.98
CA ARG A 678 1.67 -33.00 -50.45
C ARG A 678 0.77 -31.97 -51.12
N VAL A 679 -0.33 -31.61 -50.46
CA VAL A 679 -1.36 -30.68 -50.92
C VAL A 679 -1.87 -29.89 -49.72
N ASP A 680 -2.42 -28.70 -49.98
CA ASP A 680 -3.09 -27.92 -48.95
C ASP A 680 -4.24 -28.73 -48.33
N THR A 681 -4.26 -28.87 -47.00
CA THR A 681 -5.27 -29.65 -46.27
C THR A 681 -5.73 -28.89 -45.03
N THR A 682 -7.04 -28.84 -44.80
CA THR A 682 -7.63 -28.31 -43.56
C THR A 682 -8.00 -29.47 -42.64
N PHE A 683 -7.48 -29.46 -41.40
CA PHE A 683 -7.75 -30.49 -40.42
C PHE A 683 -8.85 -30.08 -39.43
N ARG A 684 -9.49 -31.08 -38.82
CA ARG A 684 -10.36 -30.93 -37.65
C ARG A 684 -9.68 -31.56 -36.45
N ILE A 685 -9.93 -31.03 -35.25
CA ILE A 685 -9.39 -31.59 -34.00
C ILE A 685 -10.56 -32.09 -33.15
N LEU A 686 -10.60 -33.40 -32.89
CA LEU A 686 -11.56 -34.01 -31.97
C LEU A 686 -10.92 -34.11 -30.58
N ALA A 687 -11.52 -33.48 -29.59
CA ALA A 687 -11.13 -33.64 -28.19
C ALA A 687 -12.03 -34.68 -27.52
N ARG A 688 -11.48 -35.57 -26.70
CA ARG A 688 -12.17 -36.66 -25.99
C ARG A 688 -11.73 -36.72 -24.54
N LYS A 689 -12.66 -36.66 -23.58
CA LYS A 689 -12.36 -36.87 -22.16
C LYS A 689 -12.06 -38.33 -21.87
N LEU A 690 -10.98 -38.60 -21.14
CA LEU A 690 -10.59 -39.96 -20.73
C LEU A 690 -11.59 -40.55 -19.71
N ALA A 691 -12.06 -39.74 -18.78
CA ALA A 691 -12.92 -40.22 -17.68
C ALA A 691 -14.36 -40.50 -18.11
N THR A 692 -14.96 -39.62 -18.94
CA THR A 692 -16.39 -39.68 -19.30
C THR A 692 -16.63 -40.12 -20.74
N THR A 693 -15.58 -40.27 -21.55
CA THR A 693 -15.63 -40.54 -23.01
C THR A 693 -16.33 -39.48 -23.85
N ARG A 694 -16.77 -38.37 -23.24
CA ARG A 694 -17.42 -37.25 -23.93
C ARG A 694 -16.45 -36.60 -24.91
N GLU A 695 -16.93 -36.38 -26.14
CA GLU A 695 -16.11 -35.84 -27.23
C GLU A 695 -16.76 -34.62 -27.87
N ALA A 696 -15.93 -33.68 -28.33
CA ALA A 696 -16.35 -32.51 -29.07
C ALA A 696 -15.23 -32.05 -30.01
N TYR A 697 -15.59 -31.57 -31.19
CA TYR A 697 -14.64 -30.89 -32.06
C TYR A 697 -14.32 -29.49 -31.54
N LEU A 698 -13.04 -29.12 -31.58
CA LEU A 698 -12.60 -27.74 -31.37
C LEU A 698 -13.19 -26.83 -32.47
N LEU A 699 -13.35 -25.55 -32.14
CA LEU A 699 -13.82 -24.51 -33.05
C LEU A 699 -12.80 -24.23 -34.16
N ALA A 700 -11.51 -24.26 -33.82
CA ALA A 700 -10.43 -24.00 -34.76
C ALA A 700 -10.22 -25.18 -35.71
N GLN A 701 -10.04 -24.87 -37.00
CA GLN A 701 -9.74 -25.83 -38.06
C GLN A 701 -8.42 -25.43 -38.73
N PRO A 702 -7.28 -26.00 -38.29
CA PRO A 702 -5.98 -25.59 -38.81
C PRO A 702 -5.83 -25.99 -40.30
N ALA A 703 -5.56 -25.00 -41.14
CA ALA A 703 -5.20 -25.20 -42.55
C ALA A 703 -3.68 -25.28 -42.69
N VAL A 704 -3.19 -26.28 -43.42
CA VAL A 704 -1.76 -26.51 -43.68
C VAL A 704 -1.54 -26.49 -45.19
N LYS A 705 -0.62 -25.65 -45.68
CA LYS A 705 -0.31 -25.40 -47.10
C LYS A 705 1.08 -25.92 -47.51
N VAL A 706 1.34 -26.07 -48.82
CA VAL A 706 2.65 -26.54 -49.33
C VAL A 706 3.38 -25.48 -50.20
N GLY A 707 4.58 -25.03 -49.81
CA GLY A 707 5.38 -24.04 -50.59
C GLY A 707 6.45 -23.24 -49.83
N LEU A 708 7.09 -22.24 -50.48
CA LEU A 708 7.84 -21.16 -49.79
C LEU A 708 6.82 -20.11 -49.31
N ASP A 709 6.86 -19.79 -48.04
CA ASP A 709 5.96 -18.81 -47.45
C ASP A 709 6.61 -17.42 -47.43
N VAL A 710 6.18 -16.56 -48.35
CA VAL A 710 6.63 -15.15 -48.42
C VAL A 710 5.84 -14.23 -47.49
N ASN A 711 4.77 -14.74 -46.86
CA ASN A 711 3.92 -14.00 -45.92
C ASN A 711 4.33 -14.23 -44.47
N LEU A 712 5.48 -14.86 -44.22
CA LEU A 712 5.97 -15.08 -42.86
C LEU A 712 6.01 -13.76 -42.11
N ARG A 713 5.39 -13.78 -40.93
CA ARG A 713 5.39 -12.65 -40.03
C ARG A 713 6.82 -12.41 -39.56
N ALA A 714 7.30 -11.18 -39.73
CA ALA A 714 8.59 -10.77 -39.23
C ALA A 714 8.45 -9.44 -38.49
N ARG A 715 9.22 -9.26 -37.41
CA ARG A 715 9.21 -8.01 -36.65
C ARG A 715 10.59 -7.71 -36.08
N ILE A 716 10.90 -6.43 -35.92
CA ILE A 716 12.06 -6.00 -35.17
C ILE A 716 11.74 -6.19 -33.68
N VAL A 717 12.51 -7.02 -32.98
CA VAL A 717 12.23 -7.41 -31.58
C VAL A 717 13.06 -6.65 -30.55
N ASN A 718 14.04 -5.86 -30.99
CA ASN A 718 14.92 -5.10 -30.12
C ASN A 718 14.87 -3.59 -30.36
N ALA A 719 13.77 -3.09 -30.91
CA ALA A 719 13.55 -1.67 -31.19
C ALA A 719 12.12 -1.26 -30.79
N GLU A 720 11.99 -0.04 -30.27
CA GLU A 720 10.71 0.53 -29.86
C GLU A 720 9.98 1.17 -31.05
N LEU A 721 8.71 1.56 -30.89
CA LEU A 721 8.01 2.33 -31.93
C LEU A 721 8.59 3.73 -32.03
N LEU A 722 8.73 4.23 -33.27
CA LEU A 722 9.06 5.63 -33.50
C LEU A 722 7.94 6.56 -32.98
N ASP A 723 6.68 6.20 -33.21
CA ASP A 723 5.51 6.93 -32.70
C ASP A 723 4.83 6.15 -31.56
N PRO A 724 5.02 6.56 -30.30
CA PRO A 724 4.42 5.89 -29.15
C PRO A 724 2.91 6.12 -29.02
N SER A 725 2.31 7.05 -29.78
CA SER A 725 0.86 7.32 -29.73
C SER A 725 0.02 6.24 -30.43
N VAL A 726 0.66 5.36 -31.21
CA VAL A 726 0.02 4.26 -31.92
C VAL A 726 -0.39 3.16 -30.94
N LYS A 727 -1.68 3.12 -30.58
CA LYS A 727 -2.25 2.16 -29.62
C LYS A 727 -2.20 0.69 -30.06
N THR A 728 -2.22 0.45 -31.37
CA THR A 728 -2.15 -0.89 -31.97
C THR A 728 -1.21 -0.83 -33.17
N ALA A 729 0.07 -1.11 -32.95
CA ALA A 729 1.06 -1.04 -34.01
C ALA A 729 1.14 -2.34 -34.82
N THR A 730 1.26 -2.20 -36.14
CA THR A 730 1.55 -3.31 -37.04
C THR A 730 3.04 -3.67 -36.99
N ASP A 731 3.42 -4.82 -37.53
CA ASP A 731 4.84 -5.20 -37.62
C ASP A 731 5.64 -4.31 -38.60
N GLN A 732 4.95 -3.65 -39.55
CA GLN A 732 5.51 -2.66 -40.49
C GLN A 732 5.62 -1.25 -39.90
N ALA A 733 5.07 -1.01 -38.71
CA ALA A 733 5.20 0.29 -38.06
C ALA A 733 6.68 0.56 -37.77
N ALA A 734 7.14 1.76 -38.13
CA ALA A 734 8.53 2.13 -38.03
C ALA A 734 9.06 2.02 -36.60
N ARG A 735 10.23 1.41 -36.49
CA ARG A 735 10.90 1.18 -35.22
C ARG A 735 12.13 2.04 -35.11
N ILE A 736 12.49 2.41 -33.89
CA ILE A 736 13.67 3.22 -33.63
C ILE A 736 14.67 2.47 -32.75
N LEU A 737 15.94 2.51 -33.15
CA LEU A 737 17.05 1.84 -32.47
C LEU A 737 18.17 2.84 -32.13
N ALA A 738 18.93 2.54 -31.08
CA ALA A 738 20.10 3.33 -30.71
C ALA A 738 21.19 3.30 -31.80
N TRP A 739 21.88 4.42 -31.99
CA TRP A 739 23.01 4.54 -32.90
C TRP A 739 24.11 3.51 -32.61
N GLY A 740 24.58 2.79 -33.63
CA GLY A 740 25.62 1.77 -33.52
C GLY A 740 25.15 0.43 -32.93
N ALA A 741 23.86 0.26 -32.66
CA ALA A 741 23.30 -1.03 -32.23
C ALA A 741 23.00 -1.94 -33.42
N SER A 742 23.12 -3.26 -33.21
CA SER A 742 22.70 -4.27 -34.17
C SER A 742 21.19 -4.50 -34.10
N VAL A 743 20.53 -4.52 -35.25
CA VAL A 743 19.10 -4.87 -35.33
C VAL A 743 18.91 -6.38 -35.18
N ARG A 744 17.83 -6.79 -34.50
CA ARG A 744 17.37 -8.17 -34.41
C ARG A 744 15.96 -8.27 -34.97
N VAL A 745 15.82 -9.03 -36.03
CA VAL A 745 14.54 -9.30 -36.68
C VAL A 745 14.16 -10.73 -36.39
N GLN A 746 13.04 -10.92 -35.68
CA GLN A 746 12.46 -12.24 -35.50
C GLN A 746 11.56 -12.55 -36.71
N ILE A 747 11.74 -13.74 -37.26
CA ILE A 747 10.80 -14.36 -38.20
C ILE A 747 10.08 -15.43 -37.40
N ASP A 748 8.76 -15.32 -37.32
CA ASP A 748 7.95 -16.32 -36.64
C ASP A 748 7.82 -17.57 -37.50
N HIS A 749 7.87 -18.75 -36.87
CA HIS A 749 7.58 -20.03 -37.53
C HIS A 749 8.34 -20.25 -38.85
N SER A 750 9.67 -20.02 -38.82
CA SER A 750 10.52 -20.18 -40.00
C SER A 750 10.40 -21.56 -40.64
N GLN A 751 10.50 -21.63 -41.96
CA GLN A 751 10.36 -22.91 -42.66
C GLN A 751 11.63 -23.75 -42.55
N GLU A 752 11.46 -25.05 -42.27
CA GLU A 752 12.59 -25.96 -42.15
C GLU A 752 13.42 -26.02 -43.42
N GLY A 753 14.70 -25.76 -43.26
CA GLY A 753 15.66 -25.86 -44.33
C GLY A 753 15.56 -24.78 -45.40
N VAL A 754 14.94 -23.63 -45.09
CA VAL A 754 15.04 -22.38 -45.85
C VAL A 754 16.06 -21.49 -45.15
N ASP A 755 16.98 -20.88 -45.89
CA ASP A 755 17.96 -19.93 -45.35
C ASP A 755 17.44 -18.50 -45.46
N TYR A 756 17.51 -17.75 -44.37
CA TYR A 756 17.02 -16.38 -44.26
C TYR A 756 18.16 -15.40 -43.95
N HIS A 757 18.17 -14.23 -44.58
CA HIS A 757 19.08 -13.13 -44.21
C HIS A 757 18.46 -11.75 -44.44
N LEU A 758 19.01 -10.75 -43.73
CA LEU A 758 18.66 -9.34 -43.86
C LEU A 758 19.42 -8.69 -45.01
N LEU A 759 18.76 -7.79 -45.71
CA LEU A 759 19.35 -6.94 -46.73
C LEU A 759 18.67 -5.58 -46.78
N GLN A 760 19.33 -4.63 -47.43
CA GLN A 760 18.80 -3.32 -47.80
C GLN A 760 18.84 -3.19 -49.32
N ILE A 761 17.84 -2.55 -49.91
CA ILE A 761 17.81 -2.24 -51.34
C ILE A 761 18.10 -0.74 -51.50
N VAL A 762 19.26 -0.39 -52.06
CA VAL A 762 19.67 1.01 -52.30
C VAL A 762 19.87 1.21 -53.80
N GLY A 763 19.06 2.07 -54.42
CA GLY A 763 19.15 2.36 -55.86
C GLY A 763 18.95 1.14 -56.77
N GLY A 764 18.21 0.13 -56.30
CA GLY A 764 17.97 -1.15 -57.00
C GLY A 764 19.08 -2.20 -56.81
N ALA A 765 20.15 -1.91 -56.07
CA ALA A 765 21.18 -2.87 -55.69
C ALA A 765 20.95 -3.39 -54.27
N GLU A 766 21.18 -4.68 -54.07
CA GLU A 766 20.99 -5.35 -52.78
C GLU A 766 22.29 -5.36 -51.98
N ARG A 767 22.23 -4.81 -50.78
CA ARG A 767 23.30 -4.85 -49.79
C ARG A 767 22.90 -5.80 -48.68
N ARG A 768 23.64 -6.89 -48.54
CA ARG A 768 23.45 -7.86 -47.44
C ARG A 768 23.82 -7.22 -46.10
N LEU A 769 23.02 -7.49 -45.06
CA LEU A 769 23.17 -6.92 -43.71
C LEU A 769 23.30 -7.99 -42.60
N SER A 770 23.11 -9.27 -42.89
CA SER A 770 23.32 -10.37 -41.94
C SER A 770 23.82 -11.64 -42.62
N ASP A 771 24.36 -12.57 -41.82
CA ASP A 771 24.59 -13.96 -42.24
C ASP A 771 23.28 -14.72 -42.47
N ASP A 772 23.38 -15.88 -43.13
CA ASP A 772 22.24 -16.78 -43.36
C ASP A 772 21.90 -17.53 -42.06
N VAL A 773 20.61 -17.57 -41.74
CA VAL A 773 20.08 -18.36 -40.62
C VAL A 773 19.12 -19.40 -41.20
N ARG A 774 19.44 -20.68 -40.97
CA ARG A 774 18.62 -21.82 -41.39
C ARG A 774 17.35 -21.89 -40.55
N GLY A 775 16.20 -21.85 -41.20
CA GLY A 775 14.90 -22.04 -40.56
C GLY A 775 14.73 -23.45 -39.99
N ASN A 776 14.03 -23.55 -38.86
CA ASN A 776 13.98 -24.74 -38.00
C ASN A 776 12.58 -25.07 -37.47
N LEU A 777 11.51 -24.57 -38.11
CA LEU A 777 10.10 -24.67 -37.68
C LEU A 777 9.74 -23.85 -36.43
N GLY A 778 10.72 -23.23 -35.77
CA GLY A 778 10.53 -22.29 -34.69
C GLY A 778 10.80 -20.85 -35.13
N ASP A 779 10.71 -19.95 -34.15
CA ASP A 779 11.10 -18.57 -34.34
C ASP A 779 12.62 -18.50 -34.50
N ILE A 780 13.08 -17.82 -35.54
CA ILE A 780 14.50 -17.53 -35.76
C ILE A 780 14.73 -16.04 -35.68
N VAL A 781 15.93 -15.66 -35.25
CA VAL A 781 16.34 -14.26 -35.13
C VAL A 781 17.49 -13.99 -36.08
N LEU A 782 17.25 -13.11 -37.04
CA LEU A 782 18.29 -12.55 -37.89
C LEU A 782 18.96 -11.38 -37.16
N SER A 783 20.28 -11.45 -37.01
CA SER A 783 21.06 -10.39 -36.36
C SER A 783 21.82 -9.61 -37.42
N GLY A 784 21.47 -8.33 -37.56
CA GLY A 784 22.09 -7.43 -38.53
C GLY A 784 23.38 -6.78 -38.03
N GLU A 785 24.15 -6.23 -38.96
CA GLU A 785 25.29 -5.35 -38.66
C GLU A 785 24.87 -4.08 -37.89
N PRO A 786 25.78 -3.42 -37.14
CA PRO A 786 25.54 -2.15 -36.48
C PRO A 786 25.03 -1.06 -37.44
N VAL A 787 23.90 -0.43 -37.11
CA VAL A 787 23.26 0.60 -37.95
C VAL A 787 23.59 2.00 -37.45
N HIS A 788 23.84 2.93 -38.37
CA HIS A 788 24.27 4.31 -38.06
C HIS A 788 23.42 5.39 -38.75
N GLU A 789 22.50 4.97 -39.63
CA GLU A 789 21.62 5.82 -40.44
C GLU A 789 20.27 5.12 -40.61
N ASP A 790 19.23 5.85 -40.99
CA ASP A 790 17.88 5.32 -41.17
C ASP A 790 17.83 4.43 -42.43
N LEU A 791 17.14 3.29 -42.36
CA LEU A 791 17.09 2.30 -43.46
C LEU A 791 15.82 1.44 -43.45
N GLU A 792 15.43 0.93 -44.62
CA GLU A 792 14.36 -0.08 -44.76
C GLU A 792 14.98 -1.48 -44.86
N LEU A 793 14.63 -2.35 -43.91
CA LEU A 793 15.07 -3.75 -43.89
C LEU A 793 14.16 -4.62 -44.73
N ARG A 794 14.78 -5.49 -45.54
CA ARG A 794 14.14 -6.56 -46.30
C ARG A 794 14.72 -7.91 -45.89
N ILE A 795 13.93 -8.97 -46.06
CA ILE A 795 14.33 -10.34 -45.72
C ILE A 795 14.31 -11.19 -46.99
N ARG A 796 15.41 -11.88 -47.24
CA ARG A 796 15.49 -12.90 -48.29
C ARG A 796 15.25 -14.28 -47.71
N ALA A 797 14.48 -15.10 -48.41
CA ALA A 797 14.30 -16.52 -48.14
C ALA A 797 14.83 -17.34 -49.32
N THR A 798 15.74 -18.29 -49.05
CA THR A 798 16.35 -19.15 -50.08
C THR A 798 16.19 -20.63 -49.70
N LYS A 799 15.50 -21.41 -50.54
CA LYS A 799 15.44 -22.87 -50.42
C LYS A 799 16.37 -23.51 -51.43
N GLN A 800 17.46 -24.09 -50.92
CA GLN A 800 18.29 -25.00 -51.70
C GLN A 800 17.69 -26.41 -51.63
N PHE A 801 17.38 -26.99 -52.79
CA PHE A 801 16.91 -28.38 -52.92
C PHE A 801 18.10 -29.32 -53.10
N ASP A 802 17.94 -30.58 -52.68
CA ASP A 802 18.95 -31.60 -52.97
C ASP A 802 19.04 -31.83 -54.49
N PRO A 803 20.24 -32.00 -55.09
CA PRO A 803 20.39 -32.27 -56.52
C PRO A 803 19.57 -33.47 -57.04
N SER A 804 19.25 -34.43 -56.16
CA SER A 804 18.39 -35.58 -56.46
C SER A 804 16.90 -35.23 -56.65
N GLU A 805 16.46 -34.07 -56.19
CA GLU A 805 15.07 -33.60 -56.31
C GLU A 805 14.78 -32.93 -57.67
N HIS A 806 15.80 -32.71 -58.51
CA HIS A 806 15.69 -32.11 -59.86
C HIS A 806 14.95 -30.75 -59.90
N ARG A 807 15.13 -29.92 -58.87
CA ARG A 807 14.55 -28.57 -58.78
C ARG A 807 15.63 -27.50 -58.68
N GLU A 808 15.38 -26.36 -59.32
CA GLU A 808 16.22 -25.17 -59.18
C GLU A 808 16.01 -24.54 -57.79
N THR A 809 17.09 -23.96 -57.23
CA THR A 809 17.03 -23.18 -55.99
C THR A 809 15.93 -22.13 -56.09
N GLN A 810 15.02 -22.14 -55.13
CA GLN A 810 13.95 -21.14 -55.08
C GLN A 810 14.37 -20.03 -54.12
N THR A 811 14.39 -18.80 -54.60
CA THR A 811 14.70 -17.61 -53.80
C THR A 811 13.58 -16.60 -53.97
N ASP A 812 13.17 -15.97 -52.87
CA ASP A 812 12.19 -14.87 -52.89
C ASP A 812 12.46 -13.87 -51.76
N LEU A 813 11.83 -12.70 -51.85
CA LEU A 813 11.78 -11.74 -50.75
C LEU A 813 10.49 -11.97 -49.96
N LEU A 814 10.57 -11.95 -48.63
CA LEU A 814 9.34 -11.83 -47.85
C LEU A 814 8.64 -10.52 -48.23
N GLU A 815 7.31 -10.50 -48.26
CA GLU A 815 6.55 -9.32 -48.68
C GLU A 815 6.75 -8.14 -47.72
N ILE A 816 6.97 -8.43 -46.44
CA ILE A 816 7.13 -7.45 -45.38
C ILE A 816 8.40 -6.58 -45.55
N ALA A 817 8.19 -5.26 -45.49
CA ALA A 817 9.25 -4.25 -45.31
C ALA A 817 9.25 -3.80 -43.85
N LEU A 818 10.43 -3.62 -43.27
CA LEU A 818 10.58 -3.20 -41.87
C LEU A 818 11.36 -1.87 -41.82
N PRO A 819 10.66 -0.71 -41.72
CA PRO A 819 11.31 0.59 -41.58
C PRO A 819 12.04 0.68 -40.22
N LEU A 820 13.33 1.01 -40.26
CA LEU A 820 14.18 1.18 -39.09
C LEU A 820 14.81 2.57 -39.07
N GLU A 821 14.47 3.34 -38.05
CA GLU A 821 15.05 4.64 -37.74
C GLU A 821 16.16 4.49 -36.69
N VAL A 822 17.15 5.39 -36.74
CA VAL A 822 18.31 5.38 -35.85
C VAL A 822 18.39 6.68 -35.07
N GLN A 823 18.41 6.58 -33.73
CA GLN A 823 18.55 7.70 -32.81
C GLN A 823 19.83 8.51 -33.07
N ALA A 824 19.88 9.74 -32.56
CA ALA A 824 21.13 10.49 -32.49
C ALA A 824 22.18 9.74 -31.65
N ARG A 825 23.45 9.97 -31.98
CA ARG A 825 24.62 9.40 -31.33
C ARG A 825 24.77 9.99 -29.91
N ALA A 826 24.67 9.12 -28.91
CA ALA A 826 24.66 9.54 -27.49
C ALA A 826 26.06 9.56 -26.83
N ASP A 827 27.06 8.87 -27.37
CA ASP A 827 28.42 8.72 -26.80
C ASP A 827 29.36 9.89 -27.15
N LEU A 828 28.82 11.07 -27.45
CA LEU A 828 29.62 12.26 -27.75
C LEU A 828 30.32 12.79 -26.49
N ALA A 829 31.57 13.23 -26.65
CA ALA A 829 32.35 13.80 -25.56
C ALA A 829 31.85 15.21 -25.22
N VAL A 830 31.66 15.46 -23.92
CA VAL A 830 31.17 16.73 -23.37
C VAL A 830 32.20 17.30 -22.40
N ALA A 831 32.50 18.58 -22.52
CA ALA A 831 33.40 19.30 -21.63
C ALA A 831 32.81 20.64 -21.20
N VAL A 832 33.19 21.11 -20.01
CA VAL A 832 32.85 22.47 -19.53
C VAL A 832 34.07 23.35 -19.67
N GLU A 833 33.91 24.49 -20.34
CA GLU A 833 34.93 25.51 -20.53
C GLU A 833 34.60 26.75 -19.67
N PRO A 834 35.59 27.39 -18.99
CA PRO A 834 37.01 27.02 -18.97
C PRO A 834 37.34 25.84 -18.05
N SER A 835 36.50 25.53 -17.05
CA SER A 835 36.65 24.37 -16.17
C SER A 835 35.33 23.99 -15.50
N SER A 836 35.28 22.84 -14.82
CA SER A 836 34.11 22.37 -14.04
C SER A 836 33.90 23.11 -12.72
N VAL A 837 34.83 23.98 -12.30
CA VAL A 837 34.69 24.82 -11.11
C VAL A 837 34.84 26.28 -11.52
N ILE A 838 33.78 27.05 -11.38
CA ILE A 838 33.75 28.46 -11.82
C ILE A 838 33.54 29.40 -10.63
N ASP A 839 33.89 30.67 -10.85
CA ASP A 839 33.60 31.72 -9.88
C ASP A 839 32.09 32.03 -9.85
N PHE A 840 31.63 32.53 -8.71
CA PHE A 840 30.24 32.99 -8.56
C PHE A 840 29.89 34.05 -9.62
N ASP A 841 28.74 33.88 -10.28
CA ASP A 841 28.24 34.77 -11.34
C ASP A 841 29.13 34.79 -12.60
N ALA A 842 29.97 33.75 -12.79
CA ALA A 842 30.76 33.56 -14.01
C ALA A 842 29.96 32.81 -15.09
N GLU A 843 30.24 33.13 -16.35
CA GLU A 843 29.73 32.38 -17.51
C GLU A 843 30.52 31.08 -17.72
N ALA A 844 29.84 30.06 -18.20
CA ALA A 844 30.44 28.78 -18.59
C ALA A 844 29.95 28.38 -19.99
N THR A 845 30.72 27.55 -20.69
CA THR A 845 30.33 27.01 -21.99
C THR A 845 30.39 25.50 -21.97
N VAL A 846 29.34 24.84 -22.48
CA VAL A 846 29.34 23.39 -22.69
C VAL A 846 29.83 23.14 -24.11
N ARG A 847 30.96 22.43 -24.25
CA ARG A 847 31.49 21.98 -25.53
C ARG A 847 31.08 20.52 -25.78
N ILE A 848 30.52 20.25 -26.94
CA ILE A 848 30.16 18.90 -27.41
C ILE A 848 31.01 18.59 -28.64
N ASP A 849 31.77 17.51 -28.62
CA ASP A 849 32.63 17.12 -29.74
C ASP A 849 31.93 16.21 -30.75
N SER A 850 32.35 16.31 -32.02
CA SER A 850 31.91 15.42 -33.11
C SER A 850 30.38 15.35 -33.28
N THR A 851 29.71 16.51 -33.21
CA THR A 851 28.25 16.61 -33.35
C THR A 851 27.77 16.13 -34.72
N GLN A 852 26.64 15.42 -34.78
CA GLN A 852 26.02 15.01 -36.04
C GLN A 852 25.30 16.17 -36.75
N VAL A 853 25.45 16.25 -38.09
CA VAL A 853 24.84 17.29 -38.94
C VAL A 853 23.32 17.21 -39.04
N ASP A 854 22.74 16.03 -38.83
CA ASP A 854 21.30 15.75 -38.84
C ASP A 854 20.66 15.79 -37.43
N ALA A 855 21.42 16.20 -36.40
CA ALA A 855 20.93 16.32 -35.03
C ALA A 855 20.98 17.77 -34.52
N THR A 856 20.04 18.13 -33.66
CA THR A 856 19.97 19.42 -32.94
C THR A 856 20.22 19.20 -31.45
N TYR A 857 21.08 20.02 -30.85
CA TYR A 857 21.52 19.89 -29.46
C TYR A 857 20.92 20.99 -28.58
N SER A 858 20.43 20.64 -27.40
CA SER A 858 19.85 21.57 -26.41
C SER A 858 20.35 21.26 -25.01
N LEU A 859 20.63 22.30 -24.21
CA LEU A 859 21.06 22.14 -22.82
C LEU A 859 19.89 22.21 -21.86
N TYR A 860 19.92 21.38 -20.82
CA TYR A 860 18.95 21.35 -19.73
C TYR A 860 19.69 21.43 -18.40
N LEU A 861 19.31 22.38 -17.55
CA LEU A 861 20.00 22.71 -16.31
C LEU A 861 19.10 22.46 -15.09
N ARG A 862 19.67 21.85 -14.05
CA ARG A 862 19.08 21.77 -12.70
C ARG A 862 20.14 22.14 -11.66
N THR A 863 19.74 22.89 -10.64
CA THR A 863 20.59 23.15 -9.46
C THR A 863 20.80 21.87 -8.66
N VAL A 864 22.01 21.62 -8.18
CA VAL A 864 22.35 20.46 -7.33
C VAL A 864 21.68 20.64 -5.97
N SER A 865 20.88 19.65 -5.56
CA SER A 865 20.28 19.56 -4.22
C SER A 865 21.21 18.84 -3.25
N ASP A 866 21.03 19.02 -1.94
CA ASP A 866 22.01 18.46 -0.99
C ASP A 866 22.01 16.91 -0.97
N ARG A 867 20.86 16.30 -1.28
CA ARG A 867 20.72 14.84 -1.45
C ARG A 867 21.46 14.28 -2.66
N ASP A 868 21.80 15.12 -3.63
CA ASP A 868 22.51 14.67 -4.82
C ASP A 868 23.99 14.42 -4.48
N PHE A 869 24.55 15.00 -3.42
CA PHE A 869 25.95 14.79 -3.05
C PHE A 869 26.18 13.39 -2.46
N VAL A 870 27.23 12.73 -2.93
CA VAL A 870 27.63 11.39 -2.48
C VAL A 870 29.04 11.46 -1.90
N PHE A 871 29.19 10.98 -0.68
CA PHE A 871 30.48 11.00 0.04
C PHE A 871 31.12 9.62 0.16
N ASP A 872 30.38 8.55 -0.14
CA ASP A 872 30.90 7.18 -0.24
C ASP A 872 31.20 6.82 -1.70
N THR A 873 32.46 6.47 -1.96
CA THR A 873 32.97 6.16 -3.32
C THR A 873 32.55 4.78 -3.85
N ALA A 874 31.83 3.96 -3.07
CA ALA A 874 31.38 2.64 -3.49
C ALA A 874 30.20 2.64 -4.50
N VAL A 875 29.59 3.80 -4.76
CA VAL A 875 28.44 3.92 -5.69
C VAL A 875 28.92 4.09 -7.13
N ALA A 876 28.52 3.17 -8.02
CA ALA A 876 28.86 3.25 -9.43
C ALA A 876 28.09 4.37 -10.15
N GLY A 877 28.72 5.01 -11.13
CA GLY A 877 28.04 5.94 -12.06
C GLY A 877 27.86 7.37 -11.57
N LEU A 878 28.68 7.87 -10.63
CA LEU A 878 28.60 9.25 -10.13
C LEU A 878 29.14 10.28 -11.14
N LEU A 879 28.56 11.49 -11.15
CA LEU A 879 29.21 12.66 -11.74
C LEU A 879 30.26 13.18 -10.78
N ALA A 880 31.36 13.71 -11.31
CA ALA A 880 32.44 14.21 -10.48
C ALA A 880 33.04 15.51 -11.01
N ALA A 881 33.48 16.36 -10.10
CA ALA A 881 34.25 17.56 -10.40
C ALA A 881 35.42 17.67 -9.42
N ASP A 882 36.58 18.05 -9.93
CA ASP A 882 37.79 18.26 -9.14
C ASP A 882 37.80 19.68 -8.59
N VAL A 883 37.96 19.80 -7.27
CA VAL A 883 38.16 21.07 -6.58
C VAL A 883 39.61 21.14 -6.14
N ASP A 884 40.31 22.22 -6.50
CA ASP A 884 41.75 22.36 -6.25
C ASP A 884 42.10 22.17 -4.77
N GLY A 885 42.94 21.16 -4.48
CA GLY A 885 43.45 20.87 -3.13
C GLY A 885 42.46 20.18 -2.19
N GLU A 886 41.27 19.82 -2.67
CA GLU A 886 40.20 19.20 -1.88
C GLU A 886 39.80 17.83 -2.48
N PRO A 887 39.11 16.96 -1.71
CA PRO A 887 38.56 15.71 -2.25
C PRO A 887 37.63 15.98 -3.44
N ARG A 888 37.67 15.09 -4.43
CA ARG A 888 36.78 15.12 -5.59
C ARG A 888 35.32 15.09 -5.12
N VAL A 889 34.52 16.02 -5.66
CA VAL A 889 33.11 16.13 -5.33
C VAL A 889 32.35 15.16 -6.21
N HIS A 890 31.52 14.32 -5.60
CA HIS A 890 30.66 13.39 -6.33
C HIS A 890 29.19 13.75 -6.15
N VAL A 891 28.42 13.68 -7.23
CA VAL A 891 26.96 13.76 -7.19
C VAL A 891 26.33 12.59 -7.93
N VAL A 892 25.13 12.22 -7.52
CA VAL A 892 24.31 11.21 -8.20
C VAL A 892 24.11 11.65 -9.65
N ARG A 893 24.43 10.75 -10.59
CA ARG A 893 24.14 10.97 -12.00
C ARG A 893 22.63 10.87 -12.22
N PRO A 894 22.00 11.85 -12.89
CA PRO A 894 20.59 11.75 -13.27
C PRO A 894 20.32 10.49 -14.09
N PRO A 895 19.14 9.86 -13.96
CA PRO A 895 18.79 8.70 -14.78
C PRO A 895 18.92 9.04 -16.26
N GLN A 896 19.40 8.08 -17.04
CA GLN A 896 19.52 8.19 -18.49
C GLN A 896 18.51 7.24 -19.12
N PRO A 897 17.24 7.66 -19.27
CA PRO A 897 16.25 6.83 -19.97
C PRO A 897 16.68 6.60 -21.42
N PRO A 898 16.28 5.46 -22.04
CA PRO A 898 16.63 5.12 -23.42
C PRO A 898 15.98 6.06 -24.46
N ILE A 899 14.91 6.75 -24.06
CA ILE A 899 14.27 7.85 -24.79
C ILE A 899 14.33 9.09 -23.91
N TRP A 900 14.49 10.27 -24.50
CA TRP A 900 14.46 11.52 -23.75
C TRP A 900 13.12 11.71 -23.02
N GLU A 901 13.20 11.86 -21.70
CA GLU A 901 12.11 12.28 -20.84
C GLU A 901 12.50 13.58 -20.14
N GLU A 902 11.53 14.48 -19.93
CA GLU A 902 11.77 15.67 -19.12
C GLU A 902 11.88 15.28 -17.65
N LEU A 903 13.09 15.33 -17.10
CA LEU A 903 13.35 15.01 -15.70
C LEU A 903 12.99 16.17 -14.77
N ASP A 904 12.40 15.84 -13.62
CA ASP A 904 12.00 16.81 -12.60
C ASP A 904 13.14 17.78 -12.22
N GLY A 905 12.85 19.07 -12.34
CA GLY A 905 13.75 20.17 -11.99
C GLY A 905 14.74 20.59 -13.09
N PHE A 906 14.87 19.83 -14.18
CA PHE A 906 15.68 20.24 -15.33
C PHE A 906 14.90 21.21 -16.22
N ARG A 907 15.53 22.34 -16.56
CA ARG A 907 14.93 23.37 -17.41
C ARG A 907 15.80 23.66 -18.62
N PRO A 908 15.23 23.85 -19.82
CA PRO A 908 16.02 24.17 -21.01
C PRO A 908 16.72 25.53 -20.82
N VAL A 909 18.00 25.60 -21.22
CA VAL A 909 18.82 26.82 -21.16
C VAL A 909 19.52 27.06 -22.50
N GLY A 910 19.57 28.32 -22.92
CA GLY A 910 20.07 28.70 -24.24
C GLY A 910 19.11 28.30 -25.38
N THR A 911 19.56 28.50 -26.61
CA THR A 911 18.80 28.14 -27.83
C THR A 911 19.31 26.83 -28.41
N PRO A 912 18.45 25.95 -28.94
CA PRO A 912 18.87 24.76 -29.66
C PRO A 912 19.81 25.09 -30.83
N VAL A 913 20.85 24.29 -31.05
CA VAL A 913 21.81 24.50 -32.15
C VAL A 913 22.03 23.20 -32.94
N SER A 914 21.92 23.28 -34.26
CA SER A 914 22.19 22.15 -35.16
C SER A 914 23.67 21.77 -35.13
N GLY A 915 23.96 20.48 -35.13
CA GLY A 915 25.32 19.97 -35.21
C GLY A 915 25.96 20.27 -36.56
N ASN A 916 27.29 20.27 -36.58
CA ASN A 916 28.07 20.71 -37.75
C ASN A 916 29.16 19.69 -38.16
N GLY A 917 29.13 18.46 -37.64
CA GLY A 917 30.16 17.45 -37.87
C GLY A 917 31.38 17.59 -36.95
N GLY A 918 31.52 18.72 -36.25
CA GLY A 918 32.66 19.07 -35.40
C GLY A 918 32.25 19.46 -33.98
N ALA A 919 33.10 20.26 -33.32
CA ALA A 919 32.87 20.72 -31.94
C ALA A 919 31.88 21.90 -31.90
N LEU A 920 30.85 21.76 -31.07
CA LEU A 920 29.81 22.77 -30.83
C LEU A 920 29.98 23.36 -29.43
N ARG A 921 29.83 24.69 -29.30
CA ARG A 921 29.95 25.42 -28.02
C ARG A 921 28.64 26.10 -27.69
N LEU A 922 28.03 25.71 -26.57
CA LEU A 922 26.75 26.24 -26.11
C LEU A 922 26.98 27.05 -24.83
N PRO A 923 26.82 28.39 -24.85
CA PRO A 923 27.04 29.23 -23.68
C PRO A 923 25.92 29.07 -22.65
N LEU A 924 26.28 29.12 -21.37
CA LEU A 924 25.38 29.18 -20.23
C LEU A 924 25.32 30.62 -19.70
N SER A 925 24.16 31.03 -19.20
CA SER A 925 24.04 32.25 -18.41
C SER A 925 24.88 32.13 -17.12
N PRO A 926 25.30 33.27 -16.52
CA PRO A 926 26.02 33.29 -15.25
C PRO A 926 25.38 32.39 -14.18
N LEU A 927 26.19 31.53 -13.55
CA LEU A 927 25.72 30.58 -12.54
C LEU A 927 26.07 31.05 -11.13
N ARG A 928 25.12 30.86 -10.20
CA ARG A 928 25.25 31.22 -8.78
C ARG A 928 25.29 30.01 -7.85
N ASP A 929 24.75 28.89 -8.32
CA ASP A 929 24.62 27.64 -7.59
C ASP A 929 25.22 26.49 -8.40
N ASP A 930 25.59 25.41 -7.70
CA ASP A 930 26.11 24.22 -8.36
C ASP A 930 25.02 23.64 -9.27
N ALA A 931 25.41 23.18 -10.47
CA ALA A 931 24.45 22.78 -11.49
C ALA A 931 24.86 21.47 -12.18
N VAL A 932 23.85 20.66 -12.49
CA VAL A 932 23.98 19.52 -13.42
C VAL A 932 23.38 19.93 -14.76
N ILE A 933 24.11 19.65 -15.83
CA ILE A 933 23.69 19.90 -17.21
C ILE A 933 23.48 18.56 -17.92
N LEU A 934 22.30 18.40 -18.49
CA LEU A 934 21.96 17.35 -19.45
C LEU A 934 21.94 17.95 -20.85
N ILE A 935 22.30 17.12 -21.83
CA ILE A 935 22.30 17.51 -23.23
C ILE A 935 21.33 16.60 -23.96
N ARG A 936 20.31 17.20 -24.57
CA ARG A 936 19.39 16.52 -25.47
C ARG A 936 19.92 16.61 -26.90
N ALA A 937 20.08 15.47 -27.56
CA ALA A 937 20.29 15.39 -29.00
C ALA A 937 18.98 14.95 -29.67
N GLN A 938 18.45 15.76 -30.58
CA GLN A 938 17.18 15.52 -31.27
C GLN A 938 17.43 15.33 -32.77
N LYS A 939 16.87 14.27 -33.36
CA LYS A 939 16.91 13.98 -34.79
C LYS A 939 15.49 13.92 -35.36
N GLU A 940 15.31 14.41 -36.58
CA GLU A 940 14.01 14.40 -37.27
C GLU A 940 13.95 13.26 -38.30
N HIS A 941 12.94 12.41 -38.19
CA HIS A 941 12.70 11.25 -39.06
C HIS A 941 11.53 11.53 -39.99
N ARG A 942 11.70 11.27 -41.27
CA ARG A 942 10.63 11.47 -42.27
C ARG A 942 9.92 10.14 -42.55
N GLN A 943 8.64 10.08 -42.18
CA GLN A 943 7.75 8.97 -42.42
C GLN A 943 6.64 9.45 -43.34
N ASP A 944 6.62 9.01 -44.60
CA ASP A 944 5.72 9.54 -45.63
C ASP A 944 5.71 11.09 -45.68
N ALA A 945 4.58 11.71 -45.33
CA ALA A 945 4.39 13.16 -45.26
C ALA A 945 4.57 13.76 -43.85
N ALA A 946 4.81 12.94 -42.82
CA ALA A 946 4.98 13.35 -41.43
C ALA A 946 6.46 13.41 -41.02
N ILE A 947 6.79 14.36 -40.15
CA ILE A 947 8.11 14.47 -39.51
C ILE A 947 7.91 14.10 -38.04
N ILE A 948 8.59 13.05 -37.59
CA ILE A 948 8.57 12.58 -36.20
C ILE A 948 9.97 12.77 -35.62
N ALA A 949 10.07 13.53 -34.54
CA ALA A 949 11.35 13.77 -33.89
C ALA A 949 11.64 12.69 -32.84
N SER A 950 12.85 12.14 -32.85
CA SER A 950 13.38 11.36 -31.75
C SER A 950 14.36 12.21 -30.94
N SER A 951 14.47 11.92 -29.64
CA SER A 951 15.41 12.62 -28.76
C SER A 951 16.06 11.64 -27.80
N VAL A 952 17.36 11.83 -27.58
CA VAL A 952 18.15 11.03 -26.64
C VAL A 952 18.99 11.95 -25.76
N GLN A 953 19.25 11.51 -24.53
CA GLN A 953 20.19 12.15 -23.63
C GLN A 953 21.61 11.69 -23.97
N LEU A 954 22.55 12.63 -24.14
CA LEU A 954 23.97 12.27 -24.26
C LEU A 954 24.45 11.56 -22.98
N ALA A 955 25.29 10.53 -23.16
CA ALA A 955 25.79 9.69 -22.07
C ALA A 955 26.66 10.43 -21.06
N GLN A 956 27.26 11.55 -21.47
CA GLN A 956 28.05 12.41 -20.60
C GLN A 956 27.24 13.66 -20.20
N ALA A 957 26.76 13.67 -18.96
CA ALA A 957 26.27 14.88 -18.30
C ALA A 957 27.43 15.69 -17.73
N ALA A 958 27.24 17.00 -17.57
CA ALA A 958 28.25 17.89 -16.99
C ALA A 958 27.85 18.35 -15.59
N LEU A 959 28.81 18.33 -14.65
CA LEU A 959 28.69 18.93 -13.33
C LEU A 959 29.50 20.23 -13.30
N ILE A 960 28.86 21.32 -12.90
CA ILE A 960 29.50 22.62 -12.71
C ILE A 960 29.37 23.00 -11.23
N LEU A 961 30.50 23.19 -10.56
CA LEU A 961 30.55 23.69 -9.19
C LEU A 961 30.81 25.20 -9.22
N VAL A 962 30.10 25.93 -8.38
CA VAL A 962 30.21 27.38 -8.26
C VAL A 962 30.82 27.72 -6.91
N ARG A 963 31.93 28.47 -6.94
CA ARG A 963 32.60 28.98 -5.74
C ARG A 963 31.66 29.92 -4.96
N PRO A 964 31.83 30.08 -3.64
CA PRO A 964 31.05 31.02 -2.85
C PRO A 964 31.10 32.44 -3.40
N ASP A 965 30.05 33.22 -3.14
CA ASP A 965 30.02 34.65 -3.48
C ASP A 965 31.22 35.38 -2.83
N PRO A 966 32.10 36.05 -3.61
CA PRO A 966 33.25 36.78 -3.08
C PRO A 966 32.86 38.16 -2.48
N ARG A 967 31.61 38.58 -2.60
CA ARG A 967 31.06 39.84 -2.06
C ARG A 967 29.70 39.64 -1.37
N PRO A 968 29.59 38.71 -0.40
CA PRO A 968 28.37 38.53 0.35
C PRO A 968 28.12 39.76 1.24
N ALA A 969 26.88 39.93 1.69
CA ALA A 969 26.49 41.01 2.60
C ALA A 969 26.95 40.79 4.05
N VAL A 970 28.15 40.23 4.23
CA VAL A 970 28.70 39.91 5.55
C VAL A 970 28.94 41.18 6.35
N GLU A 971 28.55 41.15 7.62
CA GLU A 971 28.82 42.18 8.62
C GLU A 971 29.42 41.54 9.88
N VAL A 972 30.26 42.30 10.57
CA VAL A 972 30.97 41.84 11.78
C VAL A 972 30.54 42.69 12.97
N SER A 973 30.13 42.03 14.05
CA SER A 973 29.83 42.69 15.32
C SER A 973 30.82 42.25 16.39
N VAL A 974 31.46 43.22 17.06
CA VAL A 974 32.42 42.99 18.15
C VAL A 974 32.06 43.82 19.36
N VAL A 975 32.35 43.31 20.56
CA VAL A 975 32.30 44.10 21.79
C VAL A 975 33.70 44.60 22.12
N MET A 976 33.85 45.90 22.31
CA MET A 976 35.09 46.57 22.65
C MET A 976 35.19 46.78 24.16
N ASP A 977 36.32 46.39 24.73
CA ASP A 977 36.75 46.69 26.10
C ASP A 977 38.05 47.51 26.05
N GLY A 978 37.90 48.83 26.12
CA GLY A 978 39.02 49.75 25.92
C GLY A 978 39.62 49.66 24.52
N GLY A 979 40.89 49.29 24.43
CA GLY A 979 41.63 49.18 23.17
C GLY A 979 41.54 47.81 22.49
N ARG A 980 40.81 46.84 23.07
CA ARG A 980 40.73 45.46 22.57
C ARG A 980 39.29 44.96 22.48
N THR A 981 39.04 43.89 21.75
CA THR A 981 37.75 43.17 21.79
C THR A 981 37.64 42.28 23.03
N ASP A 982 36.42 41.85 23.38
CA ASP A 982 36.15 40.93 24.50
C ASP A 982 36.47 39.46 24.21
N GLY A 983 37.13 39.17 23.07
CA GLY A 983 37.40 37.82 22.62
C GLY A 983 36.23 37.15 21.89
N THR A 984 35.20 37.88 21.47
CA THR A 984 34.14 37.32 20.63
C THR A 984 33.87 38.14 19.37
N LEU A 985 33.40 37.47 18.32
CA LEU A 985 33.05 38.08 17.04
C LEU A 985 31.77 37.44 16.50
N GLU A 986 30.70 38.22 16.37
CA GLU A 986 29.43 37.77 15.78
C GLU A 986 29.40 38.15 14.30
N ILE A 987 28.99 37.21 13.43
CA ILE A 987 28.95 37.43 11.97
C ILE A 987 27.50 37.32 11.48
N THR A 988 27.06 38.26 10.67
CA THR A 988 25.73 38.27 10.03
C THR A 988 25.85 38.41 8.52
N GLY A 989 24.77 38.10 7.77
CA GLY A 989 24.70 38.36 6.32
C GLY A 989 25.53 37.45 5.41
N GLY A 990 26.01 36.31 5.92
CA GLY A 990 26.69 35.28 5.12
C GLY A 990 25.74 34.48 4.23
N GLN A 991 26.32 33.88 3.19
CA GLN A 991 25.63 32.98 2.25
C GLN A 991 25.25 31.67 2.95
N ALA A 992 24.01 31.21 2.77
CA ALA A 992 23.53 29.96 3.33
C ALA A 992 24.34 28.75 2.81
N GLY A 993 24.68 27.81 3.69
CA GLY A 993 25.49 26.63 3.35
C GLY A 993 26.99 26.89 3.23
N VAL A 994 27.47 28.07 3.66
CA VAL A 994 28.88 28.48 3.55
C VAL A 994 29.49 28.68 4.93
N PHE A 995 30.71 28.19 5.10
CA PHE A 995 31.58 28.45 6.23
C PHE A 995 32.44 29.68 5.96
N TYR A 996 32.57 30.56 6.95
CA TYR A 996 33.46 31.72 6.90
C TYR A 996 34.59 31.56 7.92
N GLU A 997 35.81 31.40 7.41
CA GLU A 997 37.03 31.43 8.22
C GLU A 997 37.55 32.85 8.31
N VAL A 998 37.74 33.34 9.54
CA VAL A 998 38.28 34.69 9.80
C VAL A 998 39.79 34.57 10.05
N ARG A 999 40.60 35.46 9.49
CA ARG A 999 42.08 35.43 9.58
C ARG A 999 42.64 36.83 9.81
N ARG A 1000 43.80 36.94 10.47
CA ARG A 1000 44.54 38.24 10.63
C ARG A 1000 45.39 38.61 9.43
N ASP A 1001 45.73 37.61 8.62
CA ASP A 1001 46.51 37.72 7.39
C ASP A 1001 45.79 36.87 6.33
N PRO A 1002 45.79 37.25 5.03
CA PRO A 1002 45.11 36.50 3.98
C PRO A 1002 45.48 35.02 3.93
N ASP A 1003 46.72 34.67 4.29
CA ASP A 1003 47.29 33.32 4.20
C ASP A 1003 47.66 32.74 5.58
N GLY A 1004 47.50 33.51 6.66
CA GLY A 1004 47.73 33.09 8.05
C GLY A 1004 46.62 32.17 8.62
N PRO A 1005 46.84 31.53 9.78
CA PRO A 1005 45.89 30.56 10.35
C PRO A 1005 44.51 31.17 10.71
N PRO A 1006 43.43 30.38 10.71
CA PRO A 1006 42.10 30.84 11.10
C PRO A 1006 42.03 31.23 12.59
N LEU A 1007 41.23 32.25 12.88
CA LEU A 1007 40.87 32.71 14.21
C LEU A 1007 39.67 31.90 14.72
N GLY A 1008 39.97 30.86 15.49
CA GLY A 1008 38.93 29.98 16.04
C GLY A 1008 38.28 29.08 14.99
N LEU A 1009 37.07 28.60 15.30
CA LEU A 1009 36.28 27.77 14.40
C LEU A 1009 35.52 28.63 13.37
N PRO A 1010 35.28 28.11 12.16
CA PRO A 1010 34.58 28.85 11.11
C PRO A 1010 33.11 29.11 11.46
N ALA A 1011 32.58 30.23 10.95
CA ALA A 1011 31.18 30.62 11.09
C ALA A 1011 30.33 29.92 10.02
N TYR A 1012 29.36 29.10 10.41
CA TYR A 1012 28.44 28.47 9.47
C TYR A 1012 27.12 29.22 9.38
N PHE A 1013 26.62 29.44 8.16
CA PHE A 1013 25.28 29.99 7.92
C PHE A 1013 24.32 28.87 7.48
N HIS A 1014 23.27 28.65 8.28
CA HIS A 1014 22.32 27.54 8.09
C HIS A 1014 21.49 27.67 6.81
N LYS A 1015 21.11 26.53 6.21
CA LYS A 1015 20.22 26.46 5.05
C LYS A 1015 18.74 26.32 5.46
N THR A 1016 17.85 26.84 4.63
CA THR A 1016 16.40 26.57 4.71
C THR A 1016 16.07 25.24 4.01
N ASP A 1017 14.89 24.69 4.31
CA ASP A 1017 14.36 23.50 3.64
C ASP A 1017 14.15 23.77 2.14
N GLU A 1018 14.41 22.77 1.31
CA GLU A 1018 14.35 22.90 -0.15
C GLU A 1018 12.90 22.92 -0.67
N ARG A 1019 11.93 22.40 0.10
CA ARG A 1019 10.49 22.44 -0.22
C ARG A 1019 9.79 23.60 0.46
N ASP A 1020 10.33 24.07 1.59
CA ASP A 1020 9.78 25.19 2.35
C ASP A 1020 10.88 26.18 2.75
N ALA A 1021 10.98 27.27 1.99
CA ALA A 1021 11.93 28.35 2.26
C ALA A 1021 11.70 29.07 3.61
N ALA A 1022 10.56 28.86 4.27
CA ALA A 1022 10.28 29.39 5.61
C ALA A 1022 10.72 28.43 6.74
N ALA A 1023 11.09 27.18 6.42
CA ALA A 1023 11.52 26.19 7.39
C ALA A 1023 13.05 26.05 7.41
N ASN A 1024 13.61 25.78 8.59
CA ASN A 1024 14.99 25.36 8.77
C ASN A 1024 15.17 23.95 8.21
N LYS A 1025 16.23 23.77 7.44
CA LYS A 1025 16.60 22.45 6.94
C LYS A 1025 16.84 21.48 8.10
N GLY A 1026 16.22 20.29 8.03
CA GLY A 1026 16.52 19.20 8.95
C GLY A 1026 15.53 18.93 10.09
N ILE A 1027 14.40 19.66 10.17
CA ILE A 1027 13.42 19.53 11.26
C ILE A 1027 12.04 19.17 10.66
N GLY A 1028 11.75 17.87 10.50
CA GLY A 1028 10.52 17.35 9.88
C GLY A 1028 10.43 15.81 9.83
N ALA A 1029 9.26 15.26 9.44
CA ALA A 1029 8.94 13.83 9.49
C ALA A 1029 9.36 13.00 8.26
N ASP A 1030 9.90 13.63 7.21
CA ASP A 1030 10.29 12.93 5.98
C ASP A 1030 11.78 12.56 6.03
N PRO A 1031 12.13 11.28 6.25
CA PRO A 1031 13.51 10.84 6.36
C PRO A 1031 14.33 11.04 5.07
N SER A 1032 13.67 11.27 3.92
CA SER A 1032 14.32 11.47 2.62
C SER A 1032 14.93 12.87 2.45
N TYR A 1033 14.55 13.82 3.32
CA TYR A 1033 15.01 15.21 3.31
C TYR A 1033 15.58 15.66 4.68
N GLY A 1034 15.83 14.70 5.58
CA GLY A 1034 16.39 14.94 6.91
C GLY A 1034 17.92 15.12 6.90
N LEU A 1035 18.48 15.58 8.03
CA LEU A 1035 19.93 15.74 8.20
C LEU A 1035 20.63 14.39 8.17
N GLN A 1036 21.70 14.27 7.40
CA GLN A 1036 22.57 13.10 7.46
C GLN A 1036 23.66 13.30 8.53
N ILE A 1037 23.77 12.32 9.45
CA ILE A 1037 24.81 12.30 10.47
C ILE A 1037 26.17 12.22 9.78
N ASN A 1038 27.09 13.12 10.15
CA ASN A 1038 28.44 13.37 9.58
C ASN A 1038 28.52 14.38 8.43
N LEU A 1039 27.40 14.88 7.90
CA LEU A 1039 27.41 15.79 6.76
C LEU A 1039 26.73 17.14 7.03
N ASP A 1040 25.50 17.10 7.55
CA ASP A 1040 24.65 18.29 7.67
C ASP A 1040 24.58 18.83 9.11
N LEU A 1041 25.37 18.25 10.03
CA LEU A 1041 25.27 18.53 11.46
C LEU A 1041 26.06 19.79 11.84
N ALA A 1042 25.38 20.93 11.90
CA ALA A 1042 25.85 22.14 12.57
C ALA A 1042 25.05 22.40 13.85
N ILE A 1043 25.73 22.62 14.97
CA ILE A 1043 25.09 22.94 16.26
C ILE A 1043 24.86 24.46 16.32
N SER A 1044 23.59 24.88 16.39
CA SER A 1044 23.26 26.30 16.53
C SER A 1044 23.51 26.81 17.95
N ARG A 1045 23.75 28.12 18.11
CA ARG A 1045 23.84 28.80 19.42
C ARG A 1045 22.48 28.85 20.15
N GLY A 1046 21.40 28.42 19.49
CA GLY A 1046 20.02 28.64 19.89
C GLY A 1046 19.22 29.36 18.79
N THR A 1047 17.95 29.62 19.07
CA THR A 1047 17.01 30.29 18.16
C THR A 1047 16.78 31.75 18.55
N GLN A 1048 16.33 32.57 17.60
CA GLN A 1048 16.05 34.00 17.84
C GLN A 1048 14.95 34.23 18.90
N TRP A 1049 14.01 33.29 19.07
CA TRP A 1049 13.07 33.23 20.18
C TRP A 1049 12.91 31.80 20.70
N THR A 1050 12.41 31.64 21.93
CA THR A 1050 12.22 30.33 22.55
C THR A 1050 11.18 29.52 21.79
N ALA A 1051 11.60 28.45 21.12
CA ALA A 1051 10.72 27.48 20.49
C ALA A 1051 10.44 26.32 21.46
N THR A 1052 9.17 25.97 21.64
CA THR A 1052 8.73 24.91 22.55
C THR A 1052 8.19 23.67 21.83
N THR A 1053 7.93 23.80 20.53
CA THR A 1053 7.50 22.68 19.66
C THR A 1053 8.47 22.46 18.50
N PRO A 1054 8.52 21.26 17.92
CA PRO A 1054 9.31 20.99 16.71
C PRO A 1054 8.91 21.87 15.51
N ALA A 1055 7.63 22.21 15.37
CA ALA A 1055 7.15 23.08 14.29
C ALA A 1055 7.60 24.54 14.50
N GLU A 1056 7.56 25.02 15.74
CA GLU A 1056 8.15 26.33 16.09
C GLU A 1056 9.66 26.32 15.83
N LEU A 1057 10.35 25.23 16.18
CA LEU A 1057 11.80 25.10 15.94
C LEU A 1057 12.14 25.07 14.45
N ALA A 1058 11.29 24.43 13.62
CA ALA A 1058 11.42 24.44 12.17
C ALA A 1058 11.24 25.85 11.60
N ALA A 1059 10.30 26.66 12.10
CA ALA A 1059 10.03 28.00 11.56
C ALA A 1059 10.87 29.13 12.19
N THR A 1060 11.69 28.86 13.21
CA THR A 1060 12.45 29.90 13.93
C THR A 1060 13.91 29.94 13.49
N PRO A 1061 14.41 31.04 12.87
CA PRO A 1061 15.80 31.10 12.43
C PRO A 1061 16.81 30.92 13.57
N PRO A 1062 17.96 30.29 13.31
CA PRO A 1062 19.05 30.21 14.28
C PRO A 1062 19.64 31.59 14.57
N LEU A 1063 20.21 31.75 15.75
CA LEU A 1063 21.01 32.93 16.08
C LEU A 1063 22.24 33.03 15.14
N PRO A 1064 22.70 34.25 14.79
CA PRO A 1064 23.93 34.42 14.03
C PRO A 1064 25.14 33.76 14.71
N PRO A 1065 26.10 33.23 13.93
CA PRO A 1065 27.27 32.57 14.48
C PRO A 1065 28.13 33.53 15.31
N LEU A 1066 28.52 33.08 16.50
CA LEU A 1066 29.42 33.79 17.43
C LEU A 1066 30.72 33.01 17.55
N LEU A 1067 31.79 33.58 17.04
CA LEU A 1067 33.12 32.98 17.07
C LEU A 1067 33.81 33.39 18.35
N ALA A 1068 34.35 32.40 19.06
CA ALA A 1068 35.33 32.63 20.10
C ALA A 1068 36.67 32.96 19.44
N THR A 1069 37.23 34.10 19.82
CA THR A 1069 38.52 34.62 19.39
C THR A 1069 39.37 34.92 20.62
N GLU A 1070 40.66 35.15 20.45
CA GLU A 1070 41.42 35.87 21.48
C GLU A 1070 41.14 37.38 21.36
N PRO A 1071 41.20 38.17 22.46
CA PRO A 1071 41.06 39.61 22.42
C PRO A 1071 41.92 40.25 21.32
N LEU A 1072 41.29 40.92 20.36
CA LEU A 1072 41.95 41.55 19.21
C LEU A 1072 42.18 43.03 19.48
N ASP A 1073 43.35 43.56 19.11
CA ASP A 1073 43.66 44.97 19.28
C ASP A 1073 42.90 45.84 18.26
N ALA A 1074 42.48 47.05 18.68
CA ALA A 1074 42.00 48.05 17.75
C ALA A 1074 43.07 48.37 16.68
N GLY A 1075 42.64 48.50 15.44
CA GLY A 1075 43.48 48.60 14.23
C GLY A 1075 43.67 47.26 13.50
N THR A 1076 43.26 46.13 14.09
CA THR A 1076 43.34 44.80 13.45
C THR A 1076 42.47 44.74 12.19
N THR A 1077 43.06 44.28 11.09
CA THR A 1077 42.35 43.96 9.83
C THR A 1077 42.07 42.46 9.77
N LEU A 1078 40.84 42.11 9.40
CA LEU A 1078 40.37 40.74 9.27
C LEU A 1078 40.11 40.40 7.79
N TYR A 1079 40.59 39.23 7.40
CA TYR A 1079 40.40 38.61 6.10
C TYR A 1079 39.46 37.43 6.23
N PHE A 1080 38.66 37.18 5.19
CA PHE A 1080 37.65 36.13 5.21
C PHE A 1080 37.86 35.18 4.04
N ARG A 1081 37.89 33.88 4.35
CA ARG A 1081 37.81 32.80 3.37
C ARG A 1081 36.45 32.13 3.50
N ALA A 1082 35.66 32.20 2.44
CA ALA A 1082 34.40 31.48 2.32
C ALA A 1082 34.66 30.08 1.78
N ILE A 1083 34.01 29.07 2.36
CA ILE A 1083 34.14 27.66 2.01
C ILE A 1083 32.73 27.07 1.91
N LYS A 1084 32.35 26.60 0.72
CA LYS A 1084 31.04 25.95 0.52
C LYS A 1084 31.04 24.59 1.24
N ALA A 1085 30.02 24.32 2.06
CA ALA A 1085 30.04 23.17 2.97
C ALA A 1085 30.19 21.82 2.27
N HIS A 1086 29.46 21.58 1.17
CA HIS A 1086 29.45 20.28 0.48
C HIS A 1086 30.58 20.10 -0.52
N THR A 1087 30.96 21.17 -1.25
CA THR A 1087 31.97 21.07 -2.31
C THR A 1087 33.38 21.41 -1.84
N ARG A 1088 33.51 22.03 -0.67
CA ARG A 1088 34.76 22.66 -0.19
C ARG A 1088 35.34 23.72 -1.13
N ALA A 1089 34.61 24.12 -2.18
CA ALA A 1089 35.04 25.19 -3.06
C ALA A 1089 35.21 26.48 -2.25
N THR A 1090 36.35 27.14 -2.43
CA THR A 1090 36.71 28.31 -1.62
C THR A 1090 36.78 29.58 -2.44
N ALA A 1091 36.39 30.70 -1.83
CA ALA A 1091 36.55 32.04 -2.36
C ALA A 1091 37.11 32.96 -1.28
N ARG A 1092 38.05 33.84 -1.65
CA ARG A 1092 38.49 34.92 -0.76
C ARG A 1092 37.52 36.09 -0.93
N LEU A 1093 37.04 36.65 0.18
CA LEU A 1093 36.24 37.85 0.09
C LEU A 1093 37.11 39.00 -0.40
N SER A 1094 36.58 39.80 -1.32
CA SER A 1094 37.33 40.93 -1.90
C SER A 1094 37.44 42.14 -0.98
N ARG A 1095 36.67 42.16 0.13
CA ARG A 1095 36.67 43.21 1.16
C ARG A 1095 37.20 42.65 2.48
N THR A 1096 37.87 43.49 3.26
CA THR A 1096 38.35 43.19 4.61
C THR A 1096 37.53 43.95 5.65
N ALA A 1097 37.54 43.47 6.90
CA ALA A 1097 36.90 44.16 8.02
C ALA A 1097 37.99 44.77 8.92
N ARG A 1098 37.91 46.05 9.29
CA ARG A 1098 38.91 46.67 10.19
C ARG A 1098 38.27 47.07 11.51
N ILE A 1099 38.83 46.58 12.61
CA ILE A 1099 38.33 46.89 13.96
C ILE A 1099 38.88 48.24 14.39
N GLU A 1100 38.16 49.32 14.13
CA GLU A 1100 38.60 50.65 14.50
C GLU A 1100 38.41 50.94 16.00
N GLN A 1101 39.28 51.78 16.58
CA GLN A 1101 39.20 52.14 17.99
C GLN A 1101 37.88 52.89 18.28
N VAL A 1102 37.31 52.68 19.46
CA VAL A 1102 36.15 53.43 19.94
C VAL A 1102 36.63 54.46 20.97
N PRO A 1103 36.16 55.72 20.93
CA PRO A 1103 36.51 56.72 21.94
C PRO A 1103 36.03 56.33 23.34
N GLN A 1104 36.54 57.02 24.36
CA GLN A 1104 36.13 56.74 25.74
C GLN A 1104 34.64 57.05 25.94
N ILE A 1105 33.87 56.00 26.24
CA ILE A 1105 32.44 56.06 26.52
C ILE A 1105 32.21 55.67 27.98
N ALA A 1106 31.52 56.53 28.73
CA ALA A 1106 31.24 56.25 30.14
C ALA A 1106 29.91 56.84 30.60
N ALA A 1107 29.32 56.24 31.62
CA ALA A 1107 28.21 56.81 32.37
C ALA A 1107 28.70 57.95 33.29
N VAL A 1108 27.99 59.07 33.30
CA VAL A 1108 28.29 60.26 34.11
C VAL A 1108 27.02 60.64 34.91
N PRO A 1109 27.06 60.59 36.25
CA PRO A 1109 28.16 60.11 37.10
C PRO A 1109 28.35 58.59 36.99
N ALA A 1110 29.60 58.12 37.18
CA ALA A 1110 29.96 56.70 37.06
C ALA A 1110 29.27 55.78 38.09
N ALA A 1111 28.82 56.35 39.21
CA ALA A 1111 27.98 55.67 40.18
C ALA A 1111 26.69 56.45 40.47
N VAL A 1112 25.54 55.77 40.42
CA VAL A 1112 24.23 56.41 40.59
C VAL A 1112 23.30 55.55 41.45
N ARG A 1113 22.48 56.18 42.31
CA ARG A 1113 21.49 55.46 43.12
C ARG A 1113 20.37 54.91 42.23
N SER A 1114 19.91 53.70 42.53
CA SER A 1114 18.75 53.08 41.87
C SER A 1114 17.57 54.06 41.78
N GLY A 1115 16.97 54.21 40.60
CA GLY A 1115 15.89 55.16 40.33
C GLY A 1115 16.34 56.57 39.91
N SER A 1116 17.64 56.80 39.70
CA SER A 1116 18.18 58.05 39.16
C SER A 1116 18.50 57.91 37.67
N ALA A 1117 18.32 58.98 36.88
CA ALA A 1117 18.79 59.01 35.49
C ALA A 1117 20.32 59.14 35.44
N VAL A 1118 20.94 58.53 34.44
CA VAL A 1118 22.37 58.70 34.13
C VAL A 1118 22.55 59.21 32.71
N THR A 1119 23.67 59.87 32.46
CA THR A 1119 24.01 60.34 31.11
C THR A 1119 25.18 59.54 30.57
N VAL A 1120 25.04 58.95 29.39
CA VAL A 1120 26.16 58.28 28.71
C VAL A 1120 26.85 59.31 27.82
N VAL A 1121 28.15 59.50 28.06
CA VAL A 1121 28.96 60.50 27.36
C VAL A 1121 30.02 59.80 26.51
N VAL A 1122 30.03 60.12 25.21
CA VAL A 1122 31.12 59.81 24.28
C VAL A 1122 32.04 61.04 24.29
N ARG A 1123 33.25 60.94 24.86
CA ARG A 1123 34.06 62.14 25.15
C ARG A 1123 34.68 62.82 23.93
N ALA A 1124 34.99 62.06 22.88
CA ALA A 1124 35.59 62.56 21.64
C ALA A 1124 35.03 61.73 20.48
N SER A 1125 33.82 62.05 20.03
CA SER A 1125 33.16 61.31 18.96
C SER A 1125 33.96 61.42 17.65
N VAL A 1126 33.98 60.34 16.88
CA VAL A 1126 34.71 60.26 15.62
C VAL A 1126 33.81 60.73 14.47
N VAL A 1127 34.27 61.67 13.66
CA VAL A 1127 33.52 62.13 12.46
C VAL A 1127 33.32 60.96 11.50
N GLY A 1128 32.08 60.72 11.10
CA GLY A 1128 31.69 59.60 10.24
C GLY A 1128 31.19 58.36 11.01
N ASP A 1129 31.48 58.23 12.31
CA ASP A 1129 30.84 57.22 13.15
C ASP A 1129 29.44 57.66 13.57
N ARG A 1130 28.50 56.72 13.64
CA ARG A 1130 27.15 56.88 14.19
C ARG A 1130 27.03 56.11 15.49
N TYR A 1131 26.53 56.79 16.52
CA TYR A 1131 26.44 56.31 17.89
C TYR A 1131 24.97 56.13 18.28
N GLN A 1132 24.59 54.92 18.70
CA GLN A 1132 23.25 54.60 19.21
C GLN A 1132 23.37 53.96 20.58
N LEU A 1133 22.81 54.61 21.60
CA LEU A 1133 22.66 54.00 22.92
C LEU A 1133 21.54 52.97 22.87
N THR A 1134 21.76 51.79 23.45
CA THR A 1134 20.76 50.74 23.56
C THR A 1134 20.67 50.18 24.98
N GLN A 1135 19.49 49.71 25.35
CA GLN A 1135 19.20 48.97 26.56
C GLN A 1135 18.45 47.70 26.16
N ASP A 1136 18.98 46.54 26.55
CA ASP A 1136 18.39 45.23 26.20
C ASP A 1136 18.13 45.08 24.68
N GLY A 1137 19.04 45.63 23.86
CA GLY A 1137 18.95 45.63 22.39
C GLY A 1137 18.03 46.70 21.78
N GLN A 1138 17.26 47.42 22.60
CA GLN A 1138 16.34 48.48 22.13
C GLN A 1138 17.00 49.87 22.16
N PRO A 1139 16.76 50.72 21.16
CA PRO A 1139 17.35 52.06 21.09
C PRO A 1139 16.82 52.97 22.20
N VAL A 1140 17.74 53.64 22.91
CA VAL A 1140 17.45 54.65 23.93
C VAL A 1140 17.72 56.03 23.32
N GLY A 1141 16.67 56.67 22.82
CA GLY A 1141 16.75 57.94 22.10
C GLY A 1141 17.31 57.81 20.67
N PRO A 1142 17.42 58.94 19.93
CA PRO A 1142 17.88 58.92 18.55
C PRO A 1142 19.39 58.67 18.43
N ALA A 1143 19.80 57.98 17.37
CA ALA A 1143 21.20 57.87 16.98
C ALA A 1143 21.79 59.26 16.68
N ARG A 1144 23.08 59.44 16.98
CA ARG A 1144 23.80 60.70 16.73
C ARG A 1144 25.07 60.44 15.94
N ASP A 1145 25.32 61.25 14.93
CA ASP A 1145 26.55 61.22 14.15
C ASP A 1145 27.66 61.95 14.92
N GLY A 1146 28.88 61.41 14.87
CA GLY A 1146 30.05 62.01 15.47
C GLY A 1146 30.46 63.29 14.76
N ASP A 1147 30.80 64.31 15.55
CA ASP A 1147 31.14 65.66 15.10
C ASP A 1147 32.55 66.09 15.53
N GLY A 1148 33.34 65.17 16.10
CA GLY A 1148 34.65 65.48 16.68
C GLY A 1148 34.59 65.95 18.13
N GLY A 1149 33.39 66.27 18.64
CA GLY A 1149 33.12 66.74 20.01
C GLY A 1149 32.52 65.66 20.91
N ALA A 1150 32.09 66.07 22.11
CA ALA A 1150 31.47 65.16 23.07
C ALA A 1150 29.98 64.95 22.76
N LEU A 1151 29.55 63.69 22.59
CA LEU A 1151 28.14 63.34 22.45
C LEU A 1151 27.55 62.90 23.78
N VAL A 1152 26.30 63.30 24.02
CA VAL A 1152 25.62 63.13 25.31
C VAL A 1152 24.28 62.45 25.07
N PHE A 1153 24.04 61.33 25.76
CA PHE A 1153 22.82 60.54 25.67
C PHE A 1153 22.18 60.42 27.05
N SER A 1154 20.98 60.99 27.20
CA SER A 1154 20.22 60.93 28.45
C SER A 1154 19.46 59.61 28.55
N THR A 1155 19.47 58.99 29.73
CA THR A 1155 18.71 57.75 30.01
C THR A 1155 17.52 58.03 30.92
N ALA A 1156 16.53 57.13 30.90
CA ALA A 1156 15.50 57.08 31.94
C ALA A 1156 16.12 56.64 33.29
N PRO A 1157 15.40 56.77 34.42
CA PRO A 1157 15.83 56.22 35.71
C PRO A 1157 16.32 54.77 35.64
N VAL A 1158 17.54 54.51 36.12
CA VAL A 1158 18.23 53.20 35.98
C VAL A 1158 18.16 52.37 37.27
N SER A 1159 18.19 51.05 37.16
CA SER A 1159 18.30 50.10 38.28
C SER A 1159 19.70 49.44 38.32
N PRO A 1160 20.06 48.71 39.39
CA PRO A 1160 21.34 48.01 39.47
C PRO A 1160 21.55 46.93 38.40
N SER A 1161 20.46 46.42 37.84
CA SER A 1161 20.47 45.43 36.76
C SER A 1161 20.45 46.05 35.37
N THR A 1162 20.23 47.37 35.24
CA THR A 1162 20.27 48.05 33.95
C THR A 1162 21.68 47.94 33.34
N ARG A 1163 21.73 47.52 32.08
CA ARG A 1163 22.95 47.41 31.28
C ARG A 1163 22.71 48.18 29.99
N PHE A 1164 23.57 49.14 29.70
CA PHE A 1164 23.53 49.83 28.41
C PHE A 1164 24.65 49.32 27.51
N GLN A 1165 24.41 49.38 26.21
CA GLN A 1165 25.43 49.20 25.20
C GLN A 1165 25.41 50.41 24.26
N MET A 1166 26.57 51.02 24.06
CA MET A 1166 26.75 52.00 23.00
C MET A 1166 27.16 51.25 21.74
N LEU A 1167 26.32 51.30 20.71
CA LEU A 1167 26.62 50.76 19.40
C LEU A 1167 27.22 51.86 18.53
N VAL A 1168 28.35 51.54 17.91
CA VAL A 1168 29.08 52.42 17.02
C VAL A 1168 29.17 51.75 15.65
N THR A 1169 28.60 52.39 14.65
CA THR A 1169 28.70 51.97 13.24
C THR A 1169 29.36 53.07 12.43
N HIS A 1170 29.98 52.73 11.30
CA HIS A 1170 30.53 53.72 10.38
C HIS A 1170 29.76 53.64 9.06
N PRO A 1171 28.66 54.41 8.90
CA PRO A 1171 27.84 54.33 7.69
C PRO A 1171 28.64 54.64 6.43
N GLY A 1172 28.61 53.76 5.44
CA GLY A 1172 29.31 53.94 4.16
C GLY A 1172 30.77 53.47 4.13
N GLU A 1173 31.19 52.64 5.09
CA GLU A 1173 32.53 52.04 5.10
C GLU A 1173 32.80 51.19 3.82
N PRO A 1174 33.93 51.40 3.11
CA PRO A 1174 34.23 50.66 1.88
C PRO A 1174 34.63 49.19 2.13
N GLY A 1175 35.00 48.83 3.36
CA GLY A 1175 35.27 47.45 3.81
C GLY A 1175 34.03 46.71 4.31
N ILE A 1176 34.18 45.47 4.77
CA ILE A 1176 33.12 44.73 5.48
C ILE A 1176 32.71 45.54 6.71
N PRO A 1177 31.43 45.92 6.88
CA PRO A 1177 31.01 46.76 7.98
C PRO A 1177 31.32 46.14 9.35
N VAL A 1178 31.94 46.93 10.23
CA VAL A 1178 32.22 46.52 11.62
C VAL A 1178 31.38 47.32 12.61
N ARG A 1179 30.41 46.65 13.23
CA ARG A 1179 29.61 47.19 14.33
C ARG A 1179 30.36 46.96 15.65
N ARG A 1180 30.72 48.05 16.32
CA ARG A 1180 31.49 48.04 17.56
C ARG A 1180 30.57 48.38 18.72
N ALA A 1181 30.43 47.49 19.69
CA ALA A 1181 29.61 47.70 20.87
C ALA A 1181 30.49 47.96 22.10
N VAL A 1182 30.18 48.97 22.91
CA VAL A 1182 30.84 49.22 24.20
C VAL A 1182 29.82 49.04 25.32
N ARG A 1183 30.11 48.18 26.29
CA ARG A 1183 29.25 47.99 27.46
C ARG A 1183 29.40 49.18 28.40
N VAL A 1184 28.28 49.83 28.73
CA VAL A 1184 28.25 51.02 29.61
C VAL A 1184 27.37 50.70 30.81
N ASN A 1185 28.02 50.36 31.93
CA ASN A 1185 27.33 49.97 33.15
C ASN A 1185 27.52 51.06 34.22
N PRO A 1186 26.46 51.74 34.68
CA PRO A 1186 26.55 52.59 35.86
C PRO A 1186 26.84 51.71 37.09
N ALA A 1187 27.90 52.02 37.83
CA ALA A 1187 28.24 51.29 39.04
C ALA A 1187 27.27 51.63 40.18
N PRO A 1188 26.96 50.70 41.10
CA PRO A 1188 26.28 51.07 42.34
C PRO A 1188 27.18 52.01 43.16
N PRO A 1189 26.63 53.02 43.88
CA PRO A 1189 27.41 53.85 44.77
C PRO A 1189 28.02 52.97 45.87
N THR A 1190 29.32 53.13 46.11
CA THR A 1190 30.00 52.48 47.24
C THR A 1190 29.31 52.92 48.55
N PRO A 1191 28.89 51.99 49.43
CA PRO A 1191 28.39 52.37 50.74
C PRO A 1191 29.53 53.06 51.50
N ARG A 1192 29.26 54.28 52.00
CA ARG A 1192 30.18 55.00 52.89
C ARG A 1192 30.17 54.39 54.28
#